data_AF-A0A067BJK6-F1
#
_entry.id   AF-A0A067BJK6-F1
#
_cell.length_a   1.000
_cell.length_b   1.000
_cell.length_c   1.000
_cell.angle_alpha   90.00
_cell.angle_beta   90.00
_cell.angle_gamma   90.00
#
_symmetry.space_group_name_H-M   'P 1'
#
loop_
_entity.id
_entity.type
_entity.pdbx_description
1 polymer ?
#
loop_
_entity_poly.entity_id
_entity_poly.type
_entity_poly.pdbx_seq_one_letter_code
_entity_poly.pdbx_strand_id
1 'polypeptide(L)'
;MTGNVTSVKSKDSLCSHWRRLYQHALAIGGLIVLPLIASDAIVNNWAINAYLGDGKFFFTPIAAAQNAQQLSAQYSYAQSLAIHDLSKIGQWIANATIVRLVTESDDVYVINAGEFPLTRATNLCNVRLALASDSVTFYRGNALTHFFTDDAVANLGNSSMKSTELFELGYVPGRTGTDLRFTHDVLVLNTSTPQSQIVKFYRIFPRTYCTGCAPVAELGHGICNFTYVYNDTTRALRVTNSSFVPGSTYFLGLMMPNSSFGVAALYIKLAAIAIAICGYLAGRRTVQWLEVDPTKVDGIGARACRIVFPKLFPYQSNALSYASFCYNSDLFVFLYALSVLLDLNTSFIFVREVNVYNNLAPQFLYTLQMFALSSRLLWVNCAFLKLLKIGWSLVSAASVNGESTLMGCLNLSSTTSVYLSAVLLFYVPAYIEYNNSVATPLRNVNESIDGIRVRVFDGFYLRVLSSVGVGLVVNLVLVTAADRLWNWRYWQLLAKNSLARQAMYNSSSIVCDFVDGIEPDADGAASSIVCRARRLSTLQWFFMSHLTCFGLPEKELRAKKLSITHVNVKHHHTANSSSRSSSITYPTALPLPLPVPDDGAYMVVQDGDHNIHLLDGQLNDVTSLVYNIKVLKNTTVTIK
;
A
#
# COMPACT_ATOMS: atom_id res chain seq x y z
N MET A 1 -33.42 50.66 -27.74
CA MET A 1 -34.23 49.60 -27.10
C MET A 1 -33.84 48.27 -27.76
N THR A 2 -32.72 47.67 -27.37
CA THR A 2 -32.58 46.65 -26.31
C THR A 2 -33.39 45.38 -26.59
N GLY A 3 -32.67 44.36 -27.08
CA GLY A 3 -33.14 42.98 -27.18
C GLY A 3 -31.94 42.05 -27.34
N ASN A 4 -31.01 42.08 -26.38
CA ASN A 4 -29.93 41.11 -26.27
C ASN A 4 -30.54 39.73 -26.01
N VAL A 5 -30.57 38.87 -27.04
CA VAL A 5 -30.74 37.43 -26.88
C VAL A 5 -29.42 36.89 -26.34
N THR A 6 -29.27 36.90 -25.02
CA THR A 6 -28.20 36.18 -24.34
C THR A 6 -28.35 34.70 -24.63
N SER A 7 -27.45 34.17 -25.46
CA SER A 7 -27.22 32.74 -25.64
C SER A 7 -27.07 32.08 -24.26
N VAL A 8 -28.10 31.33 -23.86
CA VAL A 8 -27.99 30.35 -22.79
C VAL A 8 -27.10 29.24 -23.34
N LYS A 9 -25.77 29.35 -23.11
CA LYS A 9 -24.87 28.20 -23.25
C LYS A 9 -25.40 27.13 -22.30
N SER A 10 -26.07 26.13 -22.88
CA SER A 10 -26.72 25.04 -22.16
C SER A 10 -25.77 24.43 -21.12
N LYS A 11 -26.29 24.15 -19.93
CA LYS A 11 -25.63 23.33 -18.88
C LYS A 11 -24.99 22.06 -19.46
N ASP A 12 -25.51 21.53 -20.57
CA ASP A 12 -25.01 20.35 -21.27
C ASP A 12 -23.62 20.57 -21.90
N SER A 13 -23.28 21.79 -22.35
CA SER A 13 -21.96 22.08 -22.94
C SER A 13 -20.87 22.18 -21.88
N LEU A 14 -21.23 22.66 -20.68
CA LEU A 14 -20.36 22.72 -19.51
C LEU A 14 -20.16 21.33 -18.90
N CYS A 15 -21.24 20.58 -18.73
CA CYS A 15 -21.19 19.21 -18.20
C CYS A 15 -20.39 18.27 -19.13
N SER A 16 -20.50 18.44 -20.45
CA SER A 16 -19.69 17.67 -21.42
C SER A 16 -18.22 18.08 -21.44
N HIS A 17 -17.88 19.37 -21.26
CA HIS A 17 -16.50 19.80 -21.09
C HIS A 17 -15.86 19.24 -19.81
N TRP A 18 -16.58 19.29 -18.68
CA TRP A 18 -16.12 18.71 -17.42
C TRP A 18 -15.93 17.19 -17.53
N ARG A 19 -16.83 16.48 -18.22
CA ARG A 19 -16.70 15.03 -18.45
C ARG A 19 -15.48 14.70 -19.31
N ARG A 20 -15.19 15.51 -20.34
CA ARG A 20 -13.96 15.35 -21.16
C ARG A 20 -12.69 15.64 -20.37
N LEU A 21 -12.67 16.72 -19.57
CA LEU A 21 -11.54 17.04 -18.69
C LEU A 21 -11.30 15.91 -17.67
N TYR A 22 -12.36 15.38 -17.08
CA TYR A 22 -12.29 14.26 -16.16
C TYR A 22 -11.76 12.97 -16.81
N GLN A 23 -12.22 12.66 -18.04
CA GLN A 23 -11.69 11.53 -18.81
C GLN A 23 -10.21 11.71 -19.18
N HIS A 24 -9.78 12.93 -19.50
CA HIS A 24 -8.36 13.23 -19.72
C HIS A 24 -7.54 13.09 -18.43
N ALA A 25 -8.05 13.57 -17.28
CA ALA A 25 -7.39 13.41 -16.00
C ALA A 25 -7.24 11.94 -15.60
N LEU A 26 -8.25 11.11 -15.84
CA LEU A 26 -8.18 9.65 -15.65
C LEU A 26 -7.15 9.00 -16.57
N ALA A 27 -7.10 9.38 -17.85
CA ALA A 27 -6.14 8.83 -18.80
C ALA A 27 -4.69 9.21 -18.42
N ILE A 28 -4.47 10.46 -18.01
CA ILE A 28 -3.16 10.94 -17.53
C ILE A 28 -2.77 10.22 -16.23
N GLY A 29 -3.70 10.08 -15.28
CA GLY A 29 -3.45 9.33 -14.03
C GLY A 29 -3.07 7.87 -14.30
N GLY A 30 -3.77 7.20 -15.21
CA GLY A 30 -3.45 5.84 -15.63
C GLY A 30 -2.06 5.73 -16.30
N LEU A 31 -1.67 6.71 -17.12
CA LEU A 31 -0.34 6.79 -17.74
C LEU A 31 0.80 7.01 -16.73
N ILE A 32 0.51 7.55 -15.55
CA ILE A 32 1.51 7.77 -14.48
C ILE A 32 1.60 6.57 -13.54
N VAL A 33 0.46 5.98 -13.16
CA VAL A 33 0.41 4.89 -12.19
C VAL A 33 0.92 3.57 -12.75
N LEU A 34 0.70 3.30 -14.04
CA LEU A 34 1.15 2.06 -14.67
C LEU A 34 2.70 1.95 -14.71
N PRO A 35 3.45 2.99 -15.11
CA PRO A 35 4.90 3.01 -14.97
C PRO A 35 5.38 2.92 -13.51
N LEU A 36 4.67 3.49 -12.54
CA LEU A 36 5.03 3.36 -11.12
C LEU A 36 4.95 1.90 -10.64
N ILE A 37 3.89 1.17 -11.01
CA ILE A 37 3.75 -0.26 -10.69
C ILE A 37 4.80 -1.09 -11.43
N ALA A 38 5.10 -0.77 -12.69
CA ALA A 38 6.14 -1.46 -13.45
C ALA A 38 7.55 -1.21 -12.90
N SER A 39 7.85 0.04 -12.56
CA SER A 39 9.07 0.44 -11.85
C SER A 39 9.18 -0.31 -10.53
N ASP A 40 8.07 -0.48 -9.81
CA ASP A 40 8.07 -1.24 -8.58
C ASP A 40 8.44 -2.72 -8.73
N ALA A 41 7.98 -3.36 -9.81
CA ALA A 41 8.27 -4.76 -10.06
C ALA A 41 9.72 -4.99 -10.54
N ILE A 42 10.29 -4.02 -11.25
CA ILE A 42 11.59 -4.15 -11.93
C ILE A 42 12.70 -3.43 -11.15
N VAL A 43 12.57 -2.13 -10.93
CA VAL A 43 13.60 -1.26 -10.31
C VAL A 43 13.70 -1.52 -8.81
N ASN A 44 12.60 -1.84 -8.14
CA ASN A 44 12.59 -2.14 -6.71
C ASN A 44 12.69 -3.65 -6.42
N ASN A 45 13.35 -4.39 -7.30
CA ASN A 45 13.70 -5.79 -7.09
C ASN A 45 15.11 -5.89 -6.49
N TRP A 46 15.18 -6.28 -5.22
CA TRP A 46 16.43 -6.34 -4.46
C TRP A 46 17.45 -7.32 -5.03
N ALA A 47 17.00 -8.44 -5.60
CA ALA A 47 17.89 -9.42 -6.23
C ALA A 47 18.51 -8.88 -7.52
N ILE A 48 17.71 -8.21 -8.37
CA ILE A 48 18.22 -7.55 -9.58
C ILE A 48 19.21 -6.45 -9.20
N ASN A 49 18.88 -5.63 -8.20
CA ASN A 49 19.75 -4.54 -7.74
C ASN A 49 21.04 -5.05 -7.09
N ALA A 50 21.03 -6.22 -6.44
CA ALA A 50 22.25 -6.82 -5.90
C ALA A 50 23.14 -7.41 -6.99
N TYR A 51 22.54 -7.94 -8.06
CA TYR A 51 23.27 -8.55 -9.18
C TYR A 51 23.83 -7.51 -10.16
N LEU A 52 23.00 -6.54 -10.57
CA LEU A 52 23.37 -5.50 -11.53
C LEU A 52 23.94 -4.24 -10.88
N GLY A 53 23.68 -4.03 -9.59
CA GLY A 53 24.19 -2.87 -8.88
C GLY A 53 25.63 -3.08 -8.47
N ASP A 54 26.47 -2.08 -8.72
CA ASP A 54 27.89 -2.06 -8.35
C ASP A 54 28.14 -2.00 -6.82
N GLY A 55 27.29 -2.65 -6.01
CA GLY A 55 27.35 -2.64 -4.55
C GLY A 55 28.62 -3.29 -3.98
N LYS A 56 29.26 -4.21 -4.71
CA LYS A 56 30.52 -4.85 -4.29
C LYS A 56 31.69 -3.86 -4.20
N PHE A 57 31.57 -2.67 -4.80
CA PHE A 57 32.54 -1.57 -4.65
C PHE A 57 32.80 -1.22 -3.17
N PHE A 58 31.80 -1.30 -2.31
CA PHE A 58 31.93 -0.94 -0.89
C PHE A 58 32.78 -1.93 -0.07
N PHE A 59 33.21 -3.06 -0.65
CA PHE A 59 34.01 -4.08 0.04
C PHE A 59 35.50 -3.76 0.05
N THR A 60 35.97 -2.84 -0.79
CA THR A 60 37.38 -2.47 -0.91
C THR A 60 38.13 -2.32 0.41
N PRO A 61 37.64 -1.62 1.46
CA PRO A 61 38.39 -1.44 2.70
C PRO A 61 38.58 -2.71 3.53
N ILE A 62 37.77 -3.75 3.30
CA ILE A 62 37.75 -4.98 4.10
C ILE A 62 38.08 -6.24 3.29
N ALA A 63 38.33 -6.10 1.99
CA ALA A 63 38.53 -7.22 1.08
C ALA A 63 39.70 -8.15 1.46
N ALA A 64 40.72 -7.62 2.16
CA ALA A 64 41.86 -8.38 2.64
C ALA A 64 41.67 -9.00 4.04
N ALA A 65 40.52 -8.79 4.70
CA ALA A 65 40.25 -9.27 6.04
C ALA A 65 39.19 -10.37 6.04
N GLN A 66 39.42 -11.46 6.75
CA GLN A 66 38.46 -12.56 6.92
C GLN A 66 37.48 -12.30 8.08
N ASN A 67 37.86 -11.46 9.03
CA ASN A 67 37.07 -11.12 10.21
C ASN A 67 37.38 -9.70 10.69
N ALA A 68 36.56 -9.17 11.61
CA ALA A 68 36.75 -7.81 12.11
C ALA A 68 38.07 -7.61 12.86
N GLN A 69 38.54 -8.60 13.61
CA GLN A 69 39.74 -8.46 14.43
C GLN A 69 41.01 -8.24 13.60
N GLN A 70 41.09 -8.85 12.41
CA GLN A 70 42.21 -8.68 11.47
C GLN A 70 42.36 -7.23 10.96
N LEU A 71 41.29 -6.45 10.94
CA LEU A 71 41.36 -5.03 10.54
C LEU A 71 42.18 -4.19 11.53
N SER A 72 42.35 -4.64 12.79
CA SER A 72 43.23 -3.98 13.76
C SER A 72 44.71 -4.03 13.36
N ALA A 73 45.10 -5.02 12.55
CA ALA A 73 46.46 -5.14 12.03
C ALA A 73 46.66 -4.37 10.70
N GLN A 74 45.57 -4.08 9.97
CA GLN A 74 45.61 -3.43 8.66
C GLN A 74 45.49 -1.91 8.74
N TYR A 75 44.83 -1.39 9.79
CA TYR A 75 44.57 0.04 9.95
C TYR A 75 45.11 0.58 11.27
N SER A 76 45.51 1.85 11.25
CA SER A 76 45.85 2.61 12.46
C SER A 76 44.62 3.33 12.99
N TYR A 77 44.16 2.95 14.18
CA TYR A 77 42.96 3.49 14.80
C TYR A 77 43.27 4.73 15.64
N ALA A 78 42.27 5.62 15.74
CA ALA A 78 42.29 6.66 16.75
C ALA A 78 42.36 6.07 18.16
N GLN A 79 43.00 6.80 19.08
CA GLN A 79 43.11 6.39 20.48
C GLN A 79 41.71 6.08 21.06
N SER A 80 41.61 4.93 21.74
CA SER A 80 40.39 4.39 22.37
C SER A 80 39.19 4.21 21.43
N LEU A 81 39.43 4.05 20.13
CA LEU A 81 38.40 3.87 19.09
C LEU A 81 38.81 2.76 18.12
N ALA A 82 39.48 1.73 18.62
CA ALA A 82 39.83 0.53 17.86
C ALA A 82 38.72 -0.53 17.95
N ILE A 83 38.82 -1.58 17.13
CA ILE A 83 37.83 -2.67 17.12
C ILE A 83 37.76 -3.41 18.46
N HIS A 84 38.89 -3.52 19.18
CA HIS A 84 38.92 -4.12 20.51
C HIS A 84 38.33 -3.23 21.61
N ASP A 85 38.19 -1.92 21.36
CA ASP A 85 37.58 -0.96 22.29
C ASP A 85 36.04 -0.95 22.20
N LEU A 86 35.46 -1.63 21.19
CA LEU A 86 34.02 -1.81 21.06
C LEU A 86 33.48 -2.70 22.19
N SER A 87 32.22 -2.49 22.56
CA SER A 87 31.48 -3.38 23.46
C SER A 87 31.37 -4.80 22.89
N LYS A 88 31.03 -5.79 23.71
CA LYS A 88 30.89 -7.18 23.24
C LYS A 88 29.88 -7.30 22.10
N ILE A 89 28.75 -6.58 22.20
CA ILE A 89 27.76 -6.55 21.12
C ILE A 89 28.28 -5.80 19.89
N GLY A 90 29.02 -4.70 20.08
CA GLY A 90 29.63 -3.93 18.99
C GLY A 90 30.64 -4.76 18.19
N GLN A 91 31.48 -5.53 18.88
CA GLN A 91 32.42 -6.48 18.27
C GLN A 91 31.70 -7.57 17.49
N TRP A 92 30.63 -8.15 18.06
CA TRP A 92 29.82 -9.16 17.37
C TRP A 92 29.17 -8.58 16.11
N ILE A 93 28.55 -7.39 16.17
CA ILE A 93 27.92 -6.72 15.02
C ILE A 93 28.96 -6.46 13.93
N ALA A 94 30.12 -5.90 14.29
CA ALA A 94 31.20 -5.65 13.34
C ALA A 94 31.67 -6.94 12.66
N ASN A 95 31.92 -7.98 13.45
CA ASN A 95 32.40 -9.26 12.94
C ASN A 95 31.38 -9.96 12.05
N ALA A 96 30.12 -10.05 12.49
CA ALA A 96 29.04 -10.66 11.70
C ALA A 96 28.83 -9.92 10.37
N THR A 97 28.98 -8.60 10.36
CA THR A 97 28.88 -7.78 9.15
C THR A 97 30.04 -8.06 8.21
N ILE A 98 31.29 -7.97 8.68
CA ILE A 98 32.48 -8.13 7.85
C ILE A 98 32.57 -9.54 7.27
N VAL A 99 32.31 -10.57 8.08
CA VAL A 99 32.30 -11.96 7.61
C VAL A 99 31.30 -12.11 6.46
N ARG A 100 30.04 -11.65 6.63
CA ARG A 100 29.01 -11.76 5.59
C ARG A 100 29.30 -10.96 4.32
N LEU A 101 30.05 -9.86 4.43
CA LEU A 101 30.44 -9.07 3.26
C LEU A 101 31.59 -9.71 2.49
N VAL A 102 32.55 -10.34 3.18
CA VAL A 102 33.76 -10.91 2.57
C VAL A 102 33.55 -12.35 2.11
N THR A 103 32.86 -13.18 2.90
CA THR A 103 32.40 -14.48 2.43
C THR A 103 31.14 -14.23 1.61
N GLU A 104 31.24 -14.26 0.29
CA GLU A 104 30.12 -14.06 -0.64
C GLU A 104 28.92 -14.94 -0.24
N SER A 105 28.02 -14.37 0.56
CA SER A 105 26.96 -15.08 1.27
C SER A 105 25.63 -14.76 0.61
N ASP A 106 24.84 -15.81 0.35
CA ASP A 106 23.49 -15.67 -0.19
C ASP A 106 22.49 -15.07 0.83
N ASP A 107 22.91 -14.86 2.08
CA ASP A 107 22.05 -14.36 3.16
C ASP A 107 21.82 -12.85 3.10
N VAL A 108 22.55 -12.12 2.25
CA VAL A 108 22.49 -10.65 2.19
C VAL A 108 22.49 -10.11 0.77
N TYR A 109 21.67 -9.10 0.54
CA TYR A 109 21.74 -8.26 -0.65
C TYR A 109 22.62 -7.05 -0.36
N VAL A 110 23.64 -6.85 -1.18
CA VAL A 110 24.45 -5.63 -1.17
C VAL A 110 24.11 -4.84 -2.41
N ILE A 111 23.52 -3.66 -2.22
CA ILE A 111 23.02 -2.83 -3.31
C ILE A 111 23.67 -1.45 -3.27
N ASN A 112 23.86 -0.84 -4.45
CA ASN A 112 24.11 0.59 -4.57
C ASN A 112 22.76 1.32 -4.46
N ALA A 113 22.60 2.16 -3.45
CA ALA A 113 21.38 2.90 -3.16
C ALA A 113 21.36 4.30 -3.78
N GLY A 114 22.52 4.82 -4.21
CA GLY A 114 22.60 6.04 -5.02
C GLY A 114 23.80 6.94 -4.73
N GLU A 115 23.85 8.04 -5.48
CA GLU A 115 24.93 9.00 -5.46
C GLU A 115 24.42 10.39 -5.09
N PHE A 116 24.78 10.87 -3.90
CA PHE A 116 24.23 12.11 -3.35
C PHE A 116 25.31 13.20 -3.24
N PRO A 117 25.03 14.45 -3.65
CA PRO A 117 25.92 15.56 -3.39
C PRO A 117 26.09 15.78 -1.88
N LEU A 118 27.33 15.91 -1.40
CA LEU A 118 27.59 16.24 0.00
C LEU A 118 27.24 17.71 0.28
N THR A 119 26.47 17.91 1.35
CA THR A 119 26.09 19.22 1.87
C THR A 119 26.74 19.42 3.24
N ARG A 120 26.71 20.65 3.77
CA ARG A 120 27.18 20.90 5.15
C ARG A 120 26.40 20.07 6.19
N ALA A 121 25.12 19.82 5.93
CA ALA A 121 24.26 19.02 6.80
C ALA A 121 24.57 17.52 6.74
N THR A 122 25.12 17.03 5.63
CA THR A 122 25.57 15.63 5.46
C THR A 122 27.09 15.48 5.63
N ASN A 123 27.74 16.35 6.41
CA ASN A 123 29.18 16.27 6.62
C ASN A 123 29.55 15.04 7.46
N LEU A 124 29.91 13.95 6.78
CA LEU A 124 30.39 12.72 7.39
C LEU A 124 31.91 12.72 7.62
N CYS A 125 32.60 13.81 7.28
CA CYS A 125 34.06 13.89 7.31
C CYS A 125 34.69 14.07 8.69
N ASN A 126 34.02 13.67 9.78
CA ASN A 126 34.69 13.54 11.08
C ASN A 126 35.49 12.22 11.15
N VAL A 127 36.39 12.01 10.19
CA VAL A 127 37.17 10.78 10.03
C VAL A 127 38.54 10.98 10.68
N ARG A 128 38.89 10.06 11.57
CA ARG A 128 40.27 9.81 12.00
C ARG A 128 40.72 8.57 11.24
N LEU A 129 41.97 8.52 10.76
CA LEU A 129 42.57 7.46 9.92
C LEU A 129 41.75 6.16 9.85
N ALA A 130 41.65 5.44 10.97
CA ALA A 130 40.53 4.53 11.21
C ALA A 130 39.81 4.82 12.52
N LEU A 131 38.51 4.52 12.54
CA LEU A 131 37.65 4.71 13.71
C LEU A 131 36.63 3.58 13.80
N ALA A 132 36.51 2.98 14.98
CA ALA A 132 35.46 2.07 15.35
C ALA A 132 34.77 2.62 16.61
N SER A 133 33.46 2.86 16.55
CA SER A 133 32.69 3.33 17.69
C SER A 133 31.28 2.77 17.67
N ASP A 134 30.82 2.24 18.78
CA ASP A 134 29.47 1.71 18.94
C ASP A 134 28.60 2.55 19.87
N SER A 135 27.31 2.47 19.63
CA SER A 135 26.29 3.19 20.38
C SER A 135 24.95 2.48 20.39
N VAL A 136 24.18 2.73 21.45
CA VAL A 136 22.76 2.39 21.52
C VAL A 136 21.97 3.68 21.40
N THR A 137 21.08 3.76 20.41
CA THR A 137 20.16 4.88 20.26
C THR A 137 18.89 4.61 21.08
N PHE A 138 18.62 5.51 22.00
CA PHE A 138 17.41 5.56 22.81
C PHE A 138 16.38 6.47 22.15
N TYR A 139 15.09 6.10 22.23
CA TYR A 139 13.99 6.88 21.67
C TYR A 139 12.91 7.07 22.73
N ARG A 140 12.29 8.25 22.76
CA ARG A 140 11.17 8.57 23.64
C ARG A 140 9.93 8.88 22.81
N GLY A 141 8.78 8.37 23.24
CA GLY A 141 7.51 8.65 22.57
C GLY A 141 7.35 8.01 21.18
N ASN A 142 6.30 8.40 20.48
CA ASN A 142 6.00 8.06 19.10
C ASN A 142 5.28 9.26 18.43
N ALA A 143 4.97 9.16 17.14
CA ALA A 143 4.35 10.26 16.41
C ALA A 143 3.03 10.75 17.03
N LEU A 144 2.26 9.87 17.67
CA LEU A 144 1.02 10.24 18.33
C LEU A 144 1.29 10.98 19.65
N THR A 145 2.22 10.50 20.47
CA THR A 145 2.56 11.21 21.72
C THR A 145 3.22 12.55 21.42
N HIS A 146 4.08 12.64 20.40
CA HIS A 146 4.63 13.93 19.94
C HIS A 146 3.54 14.94 19.54
N PHE A 147 2.40 14.47 19.05
CA PHE A 147 1.28 15.33 18.68
C PHE A 147 0.39 15.72 19.86
N PHE A 148 0.18 14.80 20.82
CA PHE A 148 -0.78 14.99 21.92
C PHE A 148 -0.14 15.42 23.25
N THR A 149 1.19 15.29 23.40
CA THR A 149 1.93 15.59 24.62
C THR A 149 3.18 16.43 24.33
N ASP A 150 3.93 16.79 25.38
CA ASP A 150 5.13 17.62 25.33
C ASP A 150 6.43 16.81 25.34
N ASP A 151 6.37 15.52 25.03
CA ASP A 151 7.51 14.60 25.10
C ASP A 151 8.67 14.98 24.14
N ALA A 152 8.37 15.74 23.08
CA ALA A 152 9.33 16.26 22.12
C ALA A 152 10.00 17.59 22.53
N VAL A 153 9.55 18.22 23.61
CA VAL A 153 10.06 19.55 24.02
C VAL A 153 10.52 19.55 25.47
N ALA A 154 9.83 18.85 26.38
CA ALA A 154 10.11 18.87 27.80
C ALA A 154 11.09 17.76 28.23
N ASN A 155 12.07 18.11 29.07
CA ASN A 155 13.02 17.19 29.70
C ASN A 155 13.73 16.25 28.70
N LEU A 156 14.29 16.83 27.65
CA LEU A 156 14.98 16.08 26.60
C LEU A 156 16.29 15.48 27.11
N GLY A 157 16.55 14.24 26.68
CA GLY A 157 17.80 13.54 26.95
C GLY A 157 18.98 14.23 26.27
N ASN A 158 20.09 14.36 27.00
CA ASN A 158 21.32 14.96 26.48
C ASN A 158 22.43 13.90 26.32
N SER A 159 23.52 14.24 25.63
CA SER A 159 24.63 13.31 25.36
C SER A 159 25.49 12.98 26.59
N SER A 160 25.29 13.67 27.72
CA SER A 160 25.99 13.40 28.98
C SER A 160 25.23 12.45 29.91
N MET A 161 23.94 12.22 29.66
CA MET A 161 23.10 11.38 30.50
C MET A 161 23.47 9.90 30.36
N LYS A 162 23.35 9.17 31.47
CA LYS A 162 23.55 7.72 31.52
C LYS A 162 22.28 6.97 31.18
N SER A 163 22.41 5.67 30.94
CA SER A 163 21.30 4.77 30.62
C SER A 163 20.16 4.84 31.65
N THR A 164 20.49 4.87 32.96
CA THR A 164 19.51 4.95 34.05
C THR A 164 18.68 6.23 34.01
N GLU A 165 19.32 7.37 33.77
CA GLU A 165 18.66 8.68 33.67
C GLU A 165 17.77 8.74 32.43
N LEU A 166 18.21 8.15 31.31
CA LEU A 166 17.39 8.04 30.10
C LEU A 166 16.14 7.19 30.34
N PHE A 167 16.25 6.07 31.07
CA PHE A 167 15.10 5.26 31.45
C PHE A 167 14.13 6.02 32.36
N GLU A 168 14.62 6.80 33.32
CA GLU A 168 13.80 7.66 34.18
C GLU A 168 13.04 8.73 33.39
N LEU A 169 13.64 9.25 32.31
CA LEU A 169 13.00 10.17 31.38
C LEU A 169 12.04 9.49 30.37
N GLY A 170 11.87 8.17 30.46
CA GLY A 170 10.96 7.40 29.59
C GLY A 170 11.53 7.07 28.22
N TYR A 171 12.85 7.16 28.03
CA TYR A 171 13.50 6.69 26.82
C TYR A 171 13.64 5.16 26.82
N VAL A 172 13.55 4.57 25.63
CA VAL A 172 13.67 3.12 25.43
C VAL A 172 14.71 2.83 24.34
N PRO A 173 15.63 1.87 24.55
CA PRO A 173 16.65 1.51 23.56
C PRO A 173 16.00 0.84 22.34
N GLY A 174 16.22 1.40 21.15
CA GLY A 174 15.57 0.93 19.91
C GLY A 174 16.51 0.59 18.76
N ARG A 175 17.82 0.82 18.90
CA ARG A 175 18.81 0.49 17.88
C ARG A 175 20.21 0.41 18.46
N THR A 176 20.96 -0.63 18.13
CA THR A 176 22.42 -0.66 18.35
C THR A 176 23.11 -0.45 17.01
N GLY A 177 24.17 0.35 16.97
CA GLY A 177 24.94 0.57 15.76
C GLY A 177 26.44 0.66 16.05
N THR A 178 27.24 0.17 15.11
CA THR A 178 28.70 0.23 15.15
C THR A 178 29.19 1.00 13.93
N ASP A 179 29.76 2.20 14.12
CA ASP A 179 30.32 3.03 13.06
C ASP A 179 31.78 2.67 12.82
N LEU A 180 32.05 2.07 11.66
CA LEU A 180 33.40 1.73 11.19
C LEU A 180 33.76 2.67 10.05
N ARG A 181 34.90 3.35 10.17
CA ARG A 181 35.40 4.28 9.15
C ARG A 181 36.84 3.94 8.83
N PHE A 182 37.15 3.90 7.54
CA PHE A 182 38.46 3.52 7.01
C PHE A 182 38.90 4.56 5.99
N THR A 183 40.03 5.23 6.21
CA THR A 183 40.65 6.04 5.17
C THR A 183 41.50 5.19 4.24
N HIS A 184 41.59 5.60 2.99
CA HIS A 184 42.63 5.09 2.10
C HIS A 184 44.00 5.66 2.49
N ASP A 185 45.04 5.26 1.76
CA ASP A 185 46.43 5.55 2.10
C ASP A 185 46.67 7.07 2.18
N VAL A 186 47.28 7.50 3.29
CA VAL A 186 47.65 8.89 3.55
C VAL A 186 49.17 9.00 3.50
N LEU A 187 49.67 9.93 2.69
CA LEU A 187 51.11 10.14 2.52
C LEU A 187 51.62 11.09 3.59
N VAL A 188 52.24 10.55 4.64
CA VAL A 188 52.75 11.33 5.77
C VAL A 188 54.18 11.79 5.51
N LEU A 189 54.40 13.10 5.40
CA LEU A 189 55.75 13.67 5.39
C LEU A 189 56.27 13.81 6.81
N ASN A 190 57.58 13.57 6.99
CA ASN A 190 58.25 13.74 8.27
C ASN A 190 58.45 15.24 8.61
N THR A 191 57.35 15.91 8.96
CA THR A 191 57.34 17.31 9.38
C THR A 191 56.23 17.56 10.40
N SER A 192 56.55 18.40 11.37
CA SER A 192 55.60 18.91 12.38
C SER A 192 54.72 20.05 11.86
N THR A 193 54.90 20.45 10.60
CA THR A 193 54.03 21.45 9.96
C THR A 193 52.68 20.83 9.58
N PRO A 194 51.57 21.59 9.67
CA PRO A 194 50.25 21.10 9.23
C PRO A 194 50.25 20.75 7.75
N GLN A 195 49.86 19.52 7.44
CA GLN A 195 49.74 18.97 6.09
C GLN A 195 48.26 18.80 5.75
N SER A 196 47.84 19.14 4.54
CA SER A 196 46.46 18.94 4.08
C SER A 196 46.41 18.06 2.83
N GLN A 197 45.55 17.05 2.83
CA GLN A 197 45.38 16.13 1.72
C GLN A 197 43.90 15.79 1.53
N ILE A 198 43.50 15.59 0.27
CA ILE A 198 42.19 15.01 -0.04
C ILE A 198 42.31 13.49 0.09
N VAL A 199 41.53 12.93 1.02
CA VAL A 199 41.58 11.51 1.37
C VAL A 199 40.22 10.87 1.08
N LYS A 200 40.25 9.74 0.37
CA LYS A 200 39.08 8.89 0.18
C LYS A 200 38.82 8.10 1.46
N PHE A 201 37.56 7.97 1.84
CA PHE A 201 37.17 7.16 3.00
C PHE A 201 36.01 6.25 2.67
N TYR A 202 35.95 5.14 3.38
CA TYR A 202 34.83 4.23 3.40
C TYR A 202 34.19 4.23 4.78
N ARG A 203 32.88 4.04 4.81
CA ARG A 203 32.09 3.90 6.04
C ARG A 203 31.28 2.62 5.93
N ILE A 204 31.37 1.79 6.97
CA ILE A 204 30.51 0.63 7.14
C ILE A 204 29.83 0.86 8.48
N PHE A 205 28.52 1.13 8.46
CA PHE A 205 27.74 1.43 9.64
C PHE A 205 26.64 0.37 9.83
N PRO A 206 27.00 -0.83 10.30
CA PRO A 206 26.04 -1.86 10.67
C PRO A 206 25.20 -1.46 11.88
N ARG A 207 23.93 -1.84 11.82
CA ARG A 207 22.91 -1.57 12.81
C ARG A 207 22.07 -2.80 13.03
N THR A 208 21.61 -2.97 14.26
CA THR A 208 20.64 -4.00 14.65
C THR A 208 19.47 -3.33 15.36
N TYR A 209 18.27 -3.84 15.09
CA TYR A 209 17.01 -3.33 15.66
C TYR A 209 16.49 -4.19 16.83
N CYS A 210 17.29 -5.17 17.23
CA CYS A 210 17.10 -6.03 18.39
C CYS A 210 18.45 -6.64 18.79
N THR A 211 18.62 -6.93 20.07
CA THR A 211 19.85 -7.57 20.57
C THR A 211 20.04 -8.94 19.93
N GLY A 212 21.16 -9.14 19.23
CA GLY A 212 21.52 -10.41 18.57
C GLY A 212 20.88 -10.65 17.20
N CYS A 213 20.12 -9.69 16.66
CA CYS A 213 19.53 -9.82 15.33
C CYS A 213 20.55 -9.60 14.21
N ALA A 214 20.23 -10.13 13.02
CA ALA A 214 21.04 -9.93 11.82
C ALA A 214 21.28 -8.42 11.56
N PRO A 215 22.53 -7.99 11.35
CA PRO A 215 22.82 -6.59 11.08
C PRO A 215 22.40 -6.20 9.66
N VAL A 216 21.97 -4.94 9.56
CA VAL A 216 21.76 -4.20 8.32
C VAL A 216 22.80 -3.09 8.28
N ALA A 217 23.53 -2.92 7.19
CA ALA A 217 24.60 -1.93 7.14
C ALA A 217 24.33 -0.84 6.11
N GLU A 218 24.54 0.40 6.53
CA GLU A 218 24.79 1.51 5.61
C GLU A 218 26.25 1.44 5.17
N LEU A 219 26.47 1.41 3.86
CA LEU A 219 27.78 1.39 3.24
C LEU A 219 28.01 2.74 2.57
N GLY A 220 29.20 3.28 2.70
CA GLY A 220 29.48 4.64 2.29
C GLY A 220 30.86 4.79 1.68
N HIS A 221 30.96 5.64 0.67
CA HIS A 221 32.23 6.08 0.12
C HIS A 221 32.17 7.57 -0.20
N GLY A 222 33.23 8.29 0.16
CA GLY A 222 33.33 9.72 -0.12
C GLY A 222 34.76 10.24 0.00
N ILE A 223 34.90 11.56 -0.13
CA ILE A 223 36.18 12.27 -0.01
C ILE A 223 36.10 13.37 1.05
N CYS A 224 37.19 13.48 1.82
CA CYS A 224 37.35 14.49 2.85
C CYS A 224 38.65 15.26 2.64
N ASN A 225 38.62 16.56 2.94
CA ASN A 225 39.81 17.36 3.11
C ASN A 225 40.31 17.21 4.54
N PHE A 226 41.47 16.59 4.68
CA PHE A 226 42.05 16.15 5.94
C PHE A 226 43.31 16.96 6.23
N THR A 227 43.33 17.66 7.35
CA THR A 227 44.51 18.40 7.85
C THR A 227 45.06 17.70 9.09
N TYR A 228 46.36 17.42 9.09
CA TYR A 228 47.02 16.71 10.17
C TYR A 228 48.43 17.23 10.44
N VAL A 229 48.94 16.90 11.64
CA VAL A 229 50.30 17.17 12.07
C VAL A 229 50.93 15.85 12.50
N TYR A 230 52.11 15.54 11.99
CA TYR A 230 52.87 14.36 12.38
C TYR A 230 54.03 14.75 13.30
N ASN A 231 54.14 14.05 14.43
CA ASN A 231 55.29 14.17 15.31
C ASN A 231 56.10 12.88 15.27
N ASP A 232 57.31 12.97 14.71
CA ASP A 232 58.20 11.83 14.50
C ASP A 232 58.74 11.26 15.82
N THR A 233 58.98 12.13 16.81
CA THR A 233 59.51 11.71 18.12
C THR A 233 58.54 10.79 18.86
N THR A 234 57.24 11.06 18.76
CA THR A 234 56.18 10.25 19.39
C THR A 234 55.54 9.26 18.42
N ARG A 235 55.97 9.24 17.15
CA ARG A 235 55.33 8.51 16.04
C ARG A 235 53.81 8.66 16.03
N ALA A 236 53.34 9.87 16.31
CA ALA A 236 51.92 10.16 16.50
C ALA A 236 51.43 11.13 15.43
N LEU A 237 50.33 10.77 14.77
CA LEU A 237 49.63 11.62 13.83
C LEU A 237 48.39 12.22 14.51
N ARG A 238 48.31 13.55 14.56
CA ARG A 238 47.16 14.27 15.10
C ARG A 238 46.39 14.94 13.98
N VAL A 239 45.13 14.54 13.83
CA VAL A 239 44.17 15.20 12.94
C VAL A 239 43.74 16.51 13.57
N THR A 240 43.97 17.63 12.90
CA THR A 240 43.61 18.96 13.40
C THR A 240 42.28 19.44 12.82
N ASN A 241 42.00 19.12 11.55
CA ASN A 241 40.75 19.45 10.90
C ASN A 241 40.38 18.35 9.89
N SER A 242 39.10 18.05 9.76
CA SER A 242 38.60 17.17 8.71
C SER A 242 37.22 17.65 8.29
N SER A 243 37.10 17.98 7.00
CA SER A 243 35.90 18.59 6.44
C SER A 243 35.58 18.01 5.08
N PHE A 244 34.31 18.05 4.68
CA PHE A 244 33.92 17.59 3.35
C PHE A 244 34.44 18.55 2.27
N VAL A 245 34.69 18.01 1.08
CA VAL A 245 35.07 18.79 -0.10
C VAL A 245 33.78 19.33 -0.75
N PRO A 246 33.59 20.66 -0.89
CA PRO A 246 32.39 21.19 -1.55
C PRO A 246 32.24 20.66 -2.99
N GLY A 247 31.03 20.24 -3.34
CA GLY A 247 30.72 19.70 -4.67
C GLY A 247 31.12 18.22 -4.86
N SER A 248 31.60 17.54 -3.82
CA SER A 248 31.86 16.10 -3.89
C SER A 248 30.60 15.26 -3.73
N THR A 249 30.66 14.03 -4.24
CA THR A 249 29.59 13.05 -4.17
C THR A 249 29.85 12.02 -3.07
N TYR A 250 28.80 11.61 -2.38
CA TYR A 250 28.77 10.48 -1.46
C TYR A 250 28.03 9.33 -2.12
N PHE A 251 28.72 8.20 -2.25
CA PHE A 251 28.14 6.96 -2.74
C PHE A 251 27.54 6.23 -1.55
N LEU A 252 26.26 5.92 -1.64
CA LEU A 252 25.50 5.21 -0.62
C LEU A 252 25.22 3.78 -1.10
N GLY A 253 25.61 2.80 -0.30
CA GLY A 253 25.25 1.40 -0.46
C GLY A 253 24.50 0.90 0.75
N LEU A 254 23.80 -0.23 0.58
CA LEU A 254 23.05 -0.87 1.65
C LEU A 254 23.30 -2.37 1.64
N MET A 255 23.52 -2.93 2.83
CA MET A 255 23.51 -4.36 3.10
C MET A 255 22.19 -4.71 3.78
N MET A 256 21.34 -5.47 3.09
CA MET A 256 20.01 -5.85 3.54
C MET A 256 19.89 -7.37 3.63
N PRO A 257 19.06 -7.92 4.54
CA PRO A 257 18.91 -9.37 4.66
C PRO A 257 18.17 -9.93 3.45
N ASN A 258 18.68 -11.03 2.91
CA ASN A 258 17.92 -11.89 2.01
C ASN A 258 17.07 -12.84 2.86
N SER A 259 15.76 -12.57 2.93
CA SER A 259 14.83 -13.37 3.73
C SER A 259 13.90 -14.18 2.84
N SER A 260 13.49 -15.35 3.32
CA SER A 260 12.47 -16.18 2.67
C SER A 260 11.14 -15.42 2.47
N PHE A 261 10.82 -14.49 3.37
CA PHE A 261 9.68 -13.59 3.23
C PHE A 261 9.81 -12.65 2.03
N GLY A 262 11.00 -12.09 1.78
CA GLY A 262 11.26 -11.26 0.60
C GLY A 262 11.13 -12.05 -0.71
N VAL A 263 11.62 -13.30 -0.72
CA VAL A 263 11.48 -14.20 -1.87
C VAL A 263 10.00 -14.55 -2.11
N ALA A 264 9.26 -14.91 -1.05
CA ALA A 264 7.82 -15.18 -1.14
C ALA A 264 7.04 -13.95 -1.61
N ALA A 265 7.37 -12.76 -1.10
CA ALA A 265 6.78 -11.50 -1.52
C ALA A 265 6.92 -11.28 -3.04
N LEU A 266 8.10 -11.56 -3.60
CA LEU A 266 8.34 -11.44 -5.04
C LEU A 266 7.44 -12.38 -5.86
N TYR A 267 7.36 -13.66 -5.50
CA TYR A 267 6.50 -14.62 -6.22
C TYR A 267 5.02 -14.27 -6.12
N ILE A 268 4.55 -13.88 -4.94
CA ILE A 268 3.16 -13.45 -4.72
C ILE A 268 2.86 -12.20 -5.55
N LYS A 269 3.79 -11.23 -5.60
CA LYS A 269 3.66 -10.02 -6.42
C LYS A 269 3.54 -10.36 -7.91
N LEU A 270 4.41 -11.25 -8.41
CA LEU A 270 4.37 -11.69 -9.82
C LEU A 270 3.07 -12.42 -10.16
N ALA A 271 2.58 -13.28 -9.25
CA ALA A 271 1.30 -13.97 -9.41
C ALA A 271 0.12 -12.98 -9.45
N ALA A 272 0.13 -11.97 -8.56
CA ALA A 272 -0.89 -10.92 -8.57
C ALA A 272 -0.89 -10.16 -9.90
N ILE A 273 0.29 -9.73 -10.38
CA ILE A 273 0.42 -9.03 -11.68
C ILE A 273 -0.09 -9.90 -12.83
N ALA A 274 0.23 -11.20 -12.85
CA ALA A 274 -0.27 -12.13 -13.85
C ALA A 274 -1.80 -12.25 -13.84
N ILE A 275 -2.42 -12.34 -12.66
CA ILE A 275 -3.88 -12.36 -12.50
C ILE A 275 -4.50 -11.05 -13.02
N ALA A 276 -3.89 -9.90 -12.72
CA ALA A 276 -4.36 -8.61 -13.23
C ALA A 276 -4.33 -8.53 -14.75
N ILE A 277 -3.20 -8.91 -15.38
CA ILE A 277 -3.04 -8.85 -16.83
C ILE A 277 -3.97 -9.85 -17.53
N CYS A 278 -3.92 -11.13 -17.14
CA CYS A 278 -4.72 -12.17 -17.79
C CYS A 278 -6.23 -11.94 -17.59
N GLY A 279 -6.66 -11.61 -16.36
CA GLY A 279 -8.06 -11.33 -16.06
C GLY A 279 -8.56 -10.08 -16.80
N TYR A 280 -7.76 -9.02 -16.88
CA TYR A 280 -8.13 -7.83 -17.65
C TYR A 280 -8.25 -8.13 -19.15
N LEU A 281 -7.27 -8.85 -19.73
CA LEU A 281 -7.31 -9.24 -21.14
C LEU A 281 -8.52 -10.14 -21.46
N ALA A 282 -8.89 -11.04 -20.55
CA ALA A 282 -10.13 -11.82 -20.67
C ALA A 282 -11.37 -10.90 -20.68
N GLY A 283 -11.41 -9.91 -19.79
CA GLY A 283 -12.49 -8.91 -19.71
C GLY A 283 -12.59 -7.96 -20.91
N ARG A 284 -11.55 -7.84 -21.75
CA ARG A 284 -11.63 -7.08 -23.02
C ARG A 284 -12.52 -7.76 -24.06
N ARG A 285 -12.74 -9.07 -23.94
CA ARG A 285 -13.71 -9.82 -24.72
C ARG A 285 -15.00 -10.01 -23.92
N THR A 286 -16.09 -10.22 -24.64
CA THR A 286 -17.40 -10.43 -24.01
C THR A 286 -17.43 -11.80 -23.38
N VAL A 287 -17.63 -11.87 -22.06
CA VAL A 287 -17.75 -13.14 -21.33
C VAL A 287 -19.17 -13.67 -21.51
N GLN A 288 -19.33 -14.99 -21.67
CA GLN A 288 -20.64 -15.63 -21.75
C GLN A 288 -21.39 -15.50 -20.42
N TRP A 289 -22.71 -15.26 -20.50
CA TRP A 289 -23.56 -15.22 -19.31
C TRP A 289 -23.56 -16.59 -18.65
N LEU A 290 -23.21 -16.63 -17.37
CA LEU A 290 -23.13 -17.86 -16.60
C LEU A 290 -24.43 -18.04 -15.84
N GLU A 291 -25.05 -19.19 -16.04
CA GLU A 291 -26.13 -19.69 -15.19
C GLU A 291 -25.54 -20.81 -14.34
N VAL A 292 -25.59 -20.63 -13.03
CA VAL A 292 -25.08 -21.61 -12.07
C VAL A 292 -26.17 -22.63 -11.87
N ASP A 293 -25.89 -23.86 -12.30
CA ASP A 293 -26.79 -24.98 -12.11
C ASP A 293 -26.77 -25.39 -10.63
N PRO A 294 -27.88 -25.19 -9.87
CA PRO A 294 -27.91 -25.50 -8.44
C PRO A 294 -27.73 -27.01 -8.16
N THR A 295 -27.85 -27.85 -9.19
CA THR A 295 -27.65 -29.31 -9.08
C THR A 295 -26.20 -29.74 -9.24
N LYS A 296 -25.29 -28.83 -9.64
CA LYS A 296 -23.86 -29.13 -9.88
C LYS A 296 -22.98 -28.22 -9.04
N VAL A 297 -22.27 -28.82 -8.08
CA VAL A 297 -21.27 -28.10 -7.28
C VAL A 297 -20.02 -27.87 -8.13
N ASP A 298 -19.69 -26.61 -8.37
CA ASP A 298 -18.48 -26.24 -9.08
C ASP A 298 -17.23 -26.53 -8.25
N GLY A 299 -16.31 -27.33 -8.80
CA GLY A 299 -15.01 -27.58 -8.18
C GLY A 299 -14.14 -26.32 -8.10
N ILE A 300 -13.24 -26.29 -7.10
CA ILE A 300 -12.30 -25.17 -6.86
C ILE A 300 -11.45 -24.88 -8.11
N GLY A 301 -10.98 -25.92 -8.80
CA GLY A 301 -10.21 -25.77 -10.04
C GLY A 301 -11.02 -25.17 -11.19
N ALA A 302 -12.31 -25.51 -11.31
CA ALA A 302 -13.17 -24.92 -12.33
C ALA A 302 -13.41 -23.42 -12.06
N ARG A 303 -13.55 -23.02 -10.78
CA ARG A 303 -13.62 -21.61 -10.38
C ARG A 303 -12.31 -20.88 -10.71
N ALA A 304 -11.16 -21.44 -10.35
CA ALA A 304 -9.85 -20.86 -10.66
C ALA A 304 -9.64 -20.68 -12.18
N CYS A 305 -10.00 -21.69 -12.99
CA CYS A 305 -9.95 -21.58 -14.44
C CYS A 305 -10.86 -20.47 -14.98
N ARG A 306 -12.04 -20.23 -14.40
CA ARG A 306 -12.95 -19.15 -14.86
C ARG A 306 -12.44 -17.75 -14.55
N ILE A 307 -11.63 -17.61 -13.51
CA ILE A 307 -11.00 -16.33 -13.14
C ILE A 307 -10.03 -15.88 -14.24
N VAL A 308 -9.27 -16.82 -14.82
CA VAL A 308 -8.22 -16.50 -15.80
C VAL A 308 -8.69 -16.74 -17.25
N PHE A 309 -9.48 -17.78 -17.48
CA PHE A 309 -9.94 -18.25 -18.78
C PHE A 309 -11.46 -18.50 -18.77
N PRO A 310 -12.29 -17.45 -18.70
CA PRO A 310 -13.73 -17.60 -18.86
C PRO A 310 -14.10 -18.03 -20.29
N LYS A 311 -15.34 -18.48 -20.48
CA LYS A 311 -15.87 -18.70 -21.84
C LYS A 311 -16.14 -17.34 -22.50
N LEU A 312 -15.57 -17.13 -23.68
CA LEU A 312 -15.56 -15.83 -24.35
C LEU A 312 -16.30 -15.89 -25.69
N PHE A 313 -17.05 -14.83 -26.00
CA PHE A 313 -17.44 -14.49 -27.37
C PHE A 313 -16.37 -13.60 -28.02
N PRO A 314 -16.18 -13.68 -29.35
CA PRO A 314 -15.18 -12.90 -30.08
C PRO A 314 -15.59 -11.43 -30.30
N TYR A 315 -16.32 -10.83 -29.35
CA TYR A 315 -16.76 -9.44 -29.41
C TYR A 315 -16.11 -8.62 -28.31
N GLN A 316 -15.74 -7.37 -28.61
CA GLN A 316 -15.13 -6.47 -27.64
C GLN A 316 -16.12 -6.06 -26.54
N SER A 317 -15.63 -6.01 -25.30
CA SER A 317 -16.33 -5.48 -24.13
C SER A 317 -15.51 -4.36 -23.49
N ASN A 318 -16.14 -3.22 -23.25
CA ASN A 318 -15.55 -2.06 -22.56
C ASN A 318 -16.17 -1.89 -21.16
N ALA A 319 -16.39 -3.01 -20.46
CA ALA A 319 -17.08 -3.00 -19.18
C ALA A 319 -16.24 -2.40 -18.03
N LEU A 320 -14.93 -2.64 -18.04
CA LEU A 320 -14.01 -2.25 -16.97
C LEU A 320 -12.77 -1.58 -17.55
N SER A 321 -12.30 -0.52 -16.90
CA SER A 321 -10.95 -0.01 -17.12
C SER A 321 -9.93 -0.90 -16.41
N TYR A 322 -8.64 -0.83 -16.78
CA TYR A 322 -7.60 -1.62 -16.11
C TYR A 322 -7.50 -1.27 -14.61
N ALA A 323 -7.57 0.02 -14.29
CA ALA A 323 -7.52 0.48 -12.90
C ALA A 323 -8.73 -0.02 -12.09
N SER A 324 -9.95 0.13 -12.64
CA SER A 324 -11.18 -0.33 -12.00
C SER A 324 -11.16 -1.83 -11.75
N PHE A 325 -10.58 -2.61 -12.67
CA PHE A 325 -10.38 -4.06 -12.51
C PHE A 325 -9.44 -4.35 -11.34
N CYS A 326 -8.25 -3.74 -11.31
CA CYS A 326 -7.25 -3.99 -10.28
C CYS A 326 -7.72 -3.61 -8.87
N TYR A 327 -8.32 -2.42 -8.70
CA TYR A 327 -8.77 -1.96 -7.38
C TYR A 327 -9.96 -2.75 -6.84
N ASN A 328 -10.80 -3.30 -7.73
CA ASN A 328 -11.95 -4.09 -7.31
C ASN A 328 -11.64 -5.59 -7.19
N SER A 329 -10.69 -6.16 -7.93
CA SER A 329 -10.39 -7.60 -7.85
C SER A 329 -9.85 -8.00 -6.47
N ASP A 330 -10.57 -8.84 -5.74
CA ASP A 330 -10.19 -9.29 -4.39
C ASP A 330 -8.86 -10.04 -4.41
N LEU A 331 -8.71 -11.00 -5.33
CA LEU A 331 -7.48 -11.77 -5.47
C LEU A 331 -6.27 -10.87 -5.72
N PHE A 332 -6.41 -9.88 -6.61
CA PHE A 332 -5.32 -8.98 -6.92
C PHE A 332 -4.95 -8.14 -5.70
N VAL A 333 -5.92 -7.46 -5.10
CA VAL A 333 -5.69 -6.54 -3.97
C VAL A 333 -5.10 -7.29 -2.77
N PHE A 334 -5.63 -8.45 -2.41
CA PHE A 334 -5.13 -9.21 -1.26
C PHE A 334 -3.75 -9.82 -1.50
N LEU A 335 -3.49 -10.41 -2.66
CA LEU A 335 -2.17 -10.95 -2.97
C LEU A 335 -1.12 -9.83 -3.03
N TYR A 336 -1.45 -8.70 -3.69
CA TYR A 336 -0.53 -7.58 -3.78
C TYR A 336 -0.28 -6.96 -2.40
N ALA A 337 -1.32 -6.71 -1.59
CA ALA A 337 -1.16 -6.21 -0.23
C ALA A 337 -0.33 -7.16 0.65
N LEU A 338 -0.55 -8.47 0.56
CA LEU A 338 0.24 -9.46 1.26
C LEU A 338 1.72 -9.40 0.84
N SER A 339 2.01 -9.29 -0.46
CA SER A 339 3.38 -9.12 -0.94
C SER A 339 4.06 -7.88 -0.36
N VAL A 340 3.32 -6.77 -0.24
CA VAL A 340 3.82 -5.52 0.33
C VAL A 340 4.11 -5.67 1.83
N LEU A 341 3.23 -6.33 2.58
CA LEU A 341 3.44 -6.57 4.02
C LEU A 341 4.66 -7.46 4.29
N LEU A 342 4.91 -8.47 3.44
CA LEU A 342 6.06 -9.36 3.56
C LEU A 342 7.40 -8.66 3.23
N ASP A 343 7.41 -7.71 2.29
CA ASP A 343 8.61 -6.93 1.89
C ASP A 343 8.72 -5.57 2.63
N LEU A 344 7.82 -5.29 3.58
CA LEU A 344 7.70 -3.97 4.20
C LEU A 344 9.00 -3.54 4.90
N ASN A 345 9.63 -4.46 5.63
CA ASN A 345 10.84 -4.17 6.38
C ASN A 345 12.01 -3.72 5.46
N THR A 346 12.28 -4.48 4.40
CA THR A 346 13.35 -4.17 3.44
C THR A 346 13.07 -2.86 2.72
N SER A 347 11.82 -2.64 2.31
CA SER A 347 11.44 -1.39 1.65
C SER A 347 11.57 -0.16 2.56
N PHE A 348 11.21 -0.26 3.84
CA PHE A 348 11.37 0.83 4.80
C PHE A 348 12.83 1.14 5.09
N ILE A 349 13.69 0.12 5.17
CA ILE A 349 15.14 0.31 5.29
C ILE A 349 15.66 1.15 4.12
N PHE A 350 15.36 0.72 2.90
CA PHE A 350 15.82 1.42 1.70
C PHE A 350 15.32 2.86 1.64
N VAL A 351 14.01 3.07 1.77
CA VAL A 351 13.40 4.39 1.63
C VAL A 351 13.91 5.34 2.71
N ARG A 352 14.10 4.85 3.93
CA ARG A 352 14.61 5.67 5.03
C ARG A 352 16.05 6.12 4.81
N GLU A 353 16.95 5.19 4.47
CA GLU A 353 18.37 5.56 4.26
C GLU A 353 18.53 6.50 3.07
N VAL A 354 17.81 6.26 1.97
CA VAL A 354 17.82 7.17 0.80
C VAL A 354 17.24 8.54 1.15
N ASN A 355 16.15 8.59 1.93
CA ASN A 355 15.50 9.85 2.31
C ASN A 355 16.41 10.78 3.13
N VAL A 356 17.27 10.22 4.01
CA VAL A 356 18.22 11.01 4.82
C VAL A 356 19.13 11.89 3.94
N TYR A 357 19.59 11.36 2.80
CA TYR A 357 20.45 12.08 1.88
C TYR A 357 19.65 12.88 0.84
N ASN A 358 18.62 12.27 0.25
CA ASN A 358 17.83 12.89 -0.81
C ASN A 358 16.97 14.06 -0.32
N ASN A 359 16.53 14.09 0.94
CA ASN A 359 15.79 15.24 1.47
C ASN A 359 16.67 16.52 1.56
N LEU A 360 17.99 16.35 1.71
CA LEU A 360 18.95 17.45 1.83
C LEU A 360 19.51 17.88 0.45
N ALA A 361 19.63 16.95 -0.48
CA ALA A 361 20.00 17.22 -1.87
C ALA A 361 19.07 16.44 -2.83
N PRO A 362 17.87 16.98 -3.14
CA PRO A 362 16.86 16.26 -3.90
C PRO A 362 17.29 15.92 -5.32
N GLN A 363 17.20 14.64 -5.64
CA GLN A 363 17.40 14.10 -6.98
C GLN A 363 16.11 13.44 -7.46
N PHE A 364 15.73 13.76 -8.70
CA PHE A 364 14.42 13.37 -9.25
C PHE A 364 14.23 11.83 -9.27
N LEU A 365 15.25 11.09 -9.71
CA LEU A 365 15.14 9.63 -9.89
C LEU A 365 14.93 8.90 -8.56
N TYR A 366 15.72 9.22 -7.54
CA TYR A 366 15.58 8.60 -6.21
C TYR A 366 14.28 9.03 -5.51
N THR A 367 13.85 10.28 -5.71
CA THR A 367 12.54 10.75 -5.24
C THR A 367 11.41 9.94 -5.86
N LEU A 368 11.43 9.72 -7.18
CA LEU A 368 10.44 8.91 -7.88
C LEU A 368 10.44 7.45 -7.38
N GLN A 369 11.62 6.88 -7.15
CA GLN A 369 11.75 5.52 -6.61
C GLN A 369 11.15 5.40 -5.19
N MET A 370 11.42 6.38 -4.32
CA MET A 370 10.83 6.42 -2.97
C MET A 370 9.30 6.59 -3.01
N PHE A 371 8.78 7.40 -3.94
CA PHE A 371 7.33 7.51 -4.15
C PHE A 371 6.72 6.20 -4.65
N ALA A 372 7.38 5.49 -5.57
CA ALA A 372 6.95 4.18 -6.03
C ALA A 372 6.88 3.18 -4.86
N LEU A 373 7.93 3.10 -4.03
CA LEU A 373 7.96 2.23 -2.84
C LEU A 373 6.88 2.59 -1.82
N SER A 374 6.68 3.88 -1.55
CA SER A 374 5.67 4.35 -0.59
C SER A 374 4.24 4.15 -1.09
N SER A 375 4.02 4.27 -2.41
CA SER A 375 2.73 4.03 -3.05
C SER A 375 2.23 2.58 -2.92
N ARG A 376 3.12 1.63 -2.62
CA ARG A 376 2.74 0.23 -2.33
C ARG A 376 1.72 0.12 -1.19
N LEU A 377 1.80 1.02 -0.20
CA LEU A 377 0.87 1.05 0.94
C LEU A 377 -0.57 1.38 0.53
N LEU A 378 -0.79 1.90 -0.68
CA LEU A 378 -2.12 2.09 -1.24
C LEU A 378 -2.88 0.77 -1.34
N TRP A 379 -2.19 -0.31 -1.70
CA TRP A 379 -2.81 -1.64 -1.78
C TRP A 379 -3.19 -2.17 -0.40
N VAL A 380 -2.43 -1.83 0.64
CA VAL A 380 -2.79 -2.13 2.03
C VAL A 380 -4.06 -1.36 2.43
N ASN A 381 -4.19 -0.08 2.07
CA ASN A 381 -5.43 0.68 2.29
C ASN A 381 -6.62 0.06 1.54
N CYS A 382 -6.44 -0.32 0.27
CA CYS A 382 -7.49 -0.98 -0.52
C CYS A 382 -7.90 -2.31 0.10
N ALA A 383 -6.94 -3.14 0.53
CA ALA A 383 -7.21 -4.40 1.21
C ALA A 383 -7.93 -4.18 2.54
N PHE A 384 -7.51 -3.18 3.31
CA PHE A 384 -8.16 -2.83 4.57
C PHE A 384 -9.61 -2.40 4.35
N LEU A 385 -9.90 -1.55 3.36
CA LEU A 385 -11.27 -1.15 3.02
C LEU A 385 -12.14 -2.37 2.61
N LYS A 386 -11.58 -3.29 1.83
CA LYS A 386 -12.26 -4.56 1.47
C LYS A 386 -12.53 -5.43 2.68
N LEU A 387 -11.56 -5.59 3.57
CA LEU A 387 -11.73 -6.33 4.83
C LEU A 387 -12.79 -5.69 5.72
N LEU A 388 -12.88 -4.36 5.76
CA LEU A 388 -13.94 -3.66 6.48
C LEU A 388 -15.32 -3.99 5.87
N LYS A 389 -15.46 -4.02 4.54
CA LYS A 389 -16.73 -4.43 3.90
C LYS A 389 -17.09 -5.88 4.24
N ILE A 390 -16.14 -6.81 4.10
CA ILE A 390 -16.37 -8.24 4.39
C ILE A 390 -16.67 -8.46 5.88
N GLY A 391 -15.90 -7.83 6.77
CA GLY A 391 -16.13 -7.91 8.21
C GLY A 391 -17.48 -7.31 8.59
N TRP A 392 -17.85 -6.19 7.98
CA TRP A 392 -19.16 -5.58 8.21
C TRP A 392 -20.31 -6.42 7.65
N SER A 393 -20.16 -7.11 6.52
CA SER A 393 -21.21 -8.00 6.01
C SER A 393 -21.47 -9.20 6.95
N LEU A 394 -20.46 -9.64 7.70
CA LEU A 394 -20.60 -10.73 8.68
C LEU A 394 -21.25 -10.27 10.00
N VAL A 395 -21.06 -9.01 10.40
CA VAL A 395 -21.57 -8.45 11.67
C VAL A 395 -22.90 -7.71 11.50
N SER A 396 -23.15 -7.18 10.30
CA SER A 396 -24.33 -6.36 10.00
C SER A 396 -25.61 -7.18 10.09
N ALA A 397 -26.62 -6.64 10.78
CA ALA A 397 -27.97 -7.19 10.83
C ALA A 397 -28.81 -6.86 9.58
N ALA A 398 -28.21 -6.25 8.55
CA ALA A 398 -28.89 -5.90 7.31
C ALA A 398 -29.42 -7.17 6.63
N SER A 399 -30.73 -7.17 6.36
CA SER A 399 -31.43 -8.31 5.77
C SER A 399 -31.78 -8.10 4.31
N VAL A 400 -31.54 -6.89 3.79
CA VAL A 400 -31.88 -6.45 2.44
C VAL A 400 -30.76 -5.58 1.86
N ASN A 401 -30.58 -5.68 0.55
CA ASN A 401 -29.63 -4.84 -0.19
C ASN A 401 -29.97 -3.35 -0.05
N GLY A 402 -28.98 -2.52 0.33
CA GLY A 402 -29.14 -1.07 0.51
C GLY A 402 -29.61 -0.61 1.89
N GLU A 403 -29.87 -1.51 2.85
CA GLU A 403 -30.31 -1.17 4.20
C GLU A 403 -29.18 -0.56 5.06
N SER A 404 -27.95 -1.02 4.85
CA SER A 404 -26.81 -0.64 5.70
C SER A 404 -26.15 0.68 5.26
N THR A 405 -26.31 1.74 6.05
CA THR A 405 -25.67 3.03 5.79
C THR A 405 -24.14 2.95 5.81
N LEU A 406 -23.57 2.23 6.78
CA LEU A 406 -22.12 2.08 6.93
C LEU A 406 -21.50 1.37 5.72
N MET A 407 -22.13 0.30 5.22
CA MET A 407 -21.67 -0.39 4.02
C MET A 407 -21.60 0.55 2.80
N GLY A 408 -22.56 1.47 2.69
CA GLY A 408 -22.58 2.49 1.64
C GLY A 408 -21.42 3.49 1.75
N CYS A 409 -20.91 3.75 2.95
CA CYS A 409 -19.77 4.65 3.20
C CYS A 409 -18.40 4.03 2.93
N LEU A 410 -18.30 2.69 2.84
CA LEU A 410 -17.05 1.98 2.58
C LEU A 410 -16.74 1.85 1.08
N ASN A 411 -17.15 2.83 0.27
CA ASN A 411 -16.95 2.86 -1.18
C ASN A 411 -16.38 4.21 -1.62
N LEU A 412 -15.67 4.20 -2.73
CA LEU A 412 -15.12 5.38 -3.42
C LEU A 412 -15.80 5.55 -4.77
N SER A 413 -16.11 6.79 -5.12
CA SER A 413 -16.84 7.10 -6.35
C SER A 413 -16.04 6.72 -7.60
N SER A 414 -14.71 6.86 -7.53
CA SER A 414 -13.83 6.79 -8.69
C SER A 414 -12.39 6.44 -8.34
N THR A 415 -11.64 6.07 -9.38
CA THR A 415 -10.20 5.78 -9.25
C THR A 415 -9.40 7.03 -8.84
N THR A 416 -9.86 8.25 -9.16
CA THR A 416 -9.15 9.47 -8.76
C THR A 416 -9.13 9.67 -7.24
N SER A 417 -10.21 9.29 -6.55
CA SER A 417 -10.27 9.31 -5.08
C SER A 417 -9.26 8.32 -4.46
N VAL A 418 -9.01 7.19 -5.13
CA VAL A 418 -7.94 6.25 -4.74
C VAL A 418 -6.56 6.90 -4.91
N TYR A 419 -6.31 7.58 -6.03
CA TYR A 419 -5.05 8.29 -6.26
C TYR A 419 -4.82 9.43 -5.27
N LEU A 420 -5.89 10.15 -4.87
CA LEU A 420 -5.80 11.18 -3.85
C LEU A 420 -5.29 10.61 -2.51
N SER A 421 -5.68 9.39 -2.15
CA SER A 421 -5.17 8.69 -0.96
C SER A 421 -3.67 8.42 -1.02
N ALA A 422 -3.09 8.24 -2.21
CA ALA A 422 -1.67 7.97 -2.39
C ALA A 422 -0.78 9.18 -2.05
N VAL A 423 -1.28 10.41 -2.17
CA VAL A 423 -0.52 11.64 -1.88
C VAL A 423 -0.02 11.66 -0.43
N LEU A 424 -0.87 11.29 0.52
CA LEU A 424 -0.47 11.22 1.94
C LEU A 424 0.56 10.11 2.20
N LEU A 425 0.53 9.04 1.40
CA LEU A 425 1.46 7.92 1.54
C LEU A 425 2.89 8.30 1.15
N PHE A 426 3.09 9.30 0.29
CA PHE A 426 4.43 9.80 -0.05
C PHE A 426 5.18 10.40 1.15
N TYR A 427 4.47 10.79 2.19
CA TYR A 427 5.05 11.35 3.42
C TYR A 427 5.35 10.29 4.49
N VAL A 428 5.09 9.00 4.23
CA VAL A 428 5.44 7.90 5.16
C VAL A 428 6.91 7.94 5.60
N PRO A 429 7.91 8.20 4.72
CA PRO A 429 9.31 8.28 5.13
C PRO A 429 9.59 9.41 6.13
N ALA A 430 9.03 10.60 5.85
CA ALA A 430 9.13 11.75 6.75
C ALA A 430 8.41 11.48 8.07
N TYR A 431 7.29 10.76 8.03
CA TYR A 431 6.53 10.37 9.21
C TYR A 431 7.29 9.35 10.08
N ILE A 432 8.05 8.44 9.48
CA ILE A 432 8.95 7.52 10.22
C ILE A 432 10.03 8.32 10.97
N GLU A 433 10.64 9.31 10.33
CA GLU A 433 11.63 10.17 10.97
C GLU A 433 11.00 11.04 12.07
N TYR A 434 9.79 11.56 11.84
CA TYR A 434 9.04 12.29 12.87
C TYR A 434 8.76 11.43 14.11
N ASN A 435 8.32 10.18 13.92
CA ASN A 435 8.07 9.24 15.01
C ASN A 435 9.31 8.95 15.87
N ASN A 436 10.50 9.00 15.25
CA ASN A 436 11.77 8.69 15.88
C ASN A 436 12.64 9.94 16.09
N SER A 437 12.04 11.14 16.04
CA SER A 437 12.75 12.42 16.10
C SER A 437 13.38 12.69 17.46
N VAL A 438 12.74 12.22 18.54
CA VAL A 438 13.26 12.33 19.90
C VAL A 438 14.18 11.15 20.20
N ALA A 439 15.44 11.28 19.78
CA ALA A 439 16.45 10.24 19.91
C ALA A 439 17.74 10.75 20.56
N THR A 440 18.32 9.94 21.44
CA THR A 440 19.59 10.24 22.12
C THR A 440 20.54 9.04 21.99
N PRO A 441 21.71 9.19 21.34
CA PRO A 441 22.68 8.11 21.24
C PRO A 441 23.56 8.03 22.49
N LEU A 442 23.60 6.86 23.14
CA LEU A 442 24.54 6.54 24.20
C LEU A 442 25.73 5.78 23.60
N ARG A 443 26.94 6.35 23.73
CA ARG A 443 28.18 5.75 23.19
C ARG A 443 28.89 4.92 24.25
N ASN A 444 29.59 3.87 23.82
CA ASN A 444 30.37 3.01 24.70
C ASN A 444 31.48 3.75 25.47
N VAL A 445 31.97 4.87 24.93
CA VAL A 445 32.98 5.71 25.59
C VAL A 445 32.43 6.38 26.86
N ASN A 446 31.11 6.62 26.94
CA ASN A 446 30.49 7.31 28.07
C ASN A 446 30.07 6.32 29.16
N GLU A 447 29.56 5.15 28.76
CA GLU A 447 29.08 4.09 29.64
C GLU A 447 29.16 2.77 28.89
N SER A 448 29.42 1.67 29.60
CA SER A 448 29.33 0.33 29.02
C SER A 448 27.92 0.09 28.50
N ILE A 449 27.80 -0.11 27.18
CA ILE A 449 26.52 -0.43 26.55
C ILE A 449 26.16 -1.93 26.62
N ASP A 450 27.07 -2.75 27.14
CA ASP A 450 26.84 -4.17 27.37
C ASP A 450 25.79 -4.37 28.47
N GLY A 451 24.75 -5.14 28.17
CA GLY A 451 23.61 -5.38 29.07
C GLY A 451 22.37 -4.54 28.76
N ILE A 452 22.48 -3.52 27.91
CA ILE A 452 21.32 -2.76 27.43
C ILE A 452 20.58 -3.61 26.37
N ARG A 453 19.38 -4.06 26.72
CA ARG A 453 18.55 -4.90 25.85
C ARG A 453 17.73 -4.05 24.88
N VAL A 454 17.97 -4.20 23.58
CA VAL A 454 17.11 -3.68 22.52
C VAL A 454 16.04 -4.73 22.20
N ARG A 455 14.78 -4.41 22.49
CA ARG A 455 13.64 -5.28 22.18
C ARG A 455 13.18 -5.02 20.75
N VAL A 456 12.76 -6.11 20.08
CA VAL A 456 12.24 -6.08 18.71
C VAL A 456 11.11 -5.05 18.54
N PHE A 457 10.13 -5.05 19.45
CA PHE A 457 8.98 -4.13 19.40
C PHE A 457 9.34 -2.65 19.64
N ASP A 458 10.40 -2.38 20.41
CA ASP A 458 10.91 -1.01 20.62
C ASP A 458 11.89 -0.58 19.53
N GLY A 459 12.21 -1.52 18.63
CA GLY A 459 13.12 -1.33 17.51
C GLY A 459 12.64 -0.22 16.58
N PHE A 460 13.60 0.45 15.94
CA PHE A 460 13.38 1.63 15.08
C PHE A 460 12.19 1.50 14.11
N TYR A 461 12.00 0.36 13.45
CA TYR A 461 10.92 0.16 12.48
C TYR A 461 9.61 -0.34 13.11
N LEU A 462 9.66 -1.29 14.05
CA LEU A 462 8.44 -1.90 14.60
C LEU A 462 7.68 -0.94 15.53
N ARG A 463 8.38 -0.08 16.27
CA ARG A 463 7.73 0.95 17.10
C ARG A 463 6.89 1.94 16.27
N VAL A 464 7.25 2.12 14.99
CA VAL A 464 6.59 3.05 14.08
C VAL A 464 5.37 2.42 13.40
N LEU A 465 5.31 1.08 13.34
CA LEU A 465 4.27 0.36 12.61
C LEU A 465 2.86 0.66 13.14
N SER A 466 2.70 0.87 14.44
CA SER A 466 1.43 1.27 15.05
C SER A 466 1.01 2.68 14.59
N SER A 467 1.93 3.64 14.65
CA SER A 467 1.71 5.02 14.20
C SER A 467 1.39 5.09 12.71
N VAL A 468 2.07 4.30 11.87
CA VAL A 468 1.80 4.19 10.43
C VAL A 468 0.44 3.55 10.21
N GLY A 469 0.11 2.49 10.95
CA GLY A 469 -1.20 1.84 10.89
C GLY A 469 -2.34 2.81 11.19
N VAL A 470 -2.22 3.64 12.23
CA VAL A 470 -3.18 4.71 12.53
C VAL A 470 -3.25 5.72 11.38
N GLY A 471 -2.12 6.14 10.84
CA GLY A 471 -2.07 7.05 9.68
C GLY A 471 -2.78 6.49 8.44
N LEU A 472 -2.64 5.18 8.18
CA LEU A 472 -3.33 4.49 7.09
C LEU A 472 -4.86 4.47 7.29
N VAL A 473 -5.33 4.18 8.51
CA VAL A 473 -6.76 4.21 8.86
C VAL A 473 -7.32 5.62 8.74
N VAL A 474 -6.62 6.63 9.28
CA VAL A 474 -7.05 8.04 9.20
C VAL A 474 -7.11 8.50 7.75
N ASN A 475 -6.11 8.17 6.93
CA ASN A 475 -6.11 8.45 5.49
C ASN A 475 -7.36 7.87 4.81
N LEU A 476 -7.69 6.60 5.08
CA LEU A 476 -8.87 5.95 4.52
C LEU A 476 -10.17 6.66 4.95
N VAL A 477 -10.32 6.98 6.23
CA VAL A 477 -11.52 7.65 6.76
C VAL A 477 -11.68 9.04 6.15
N LEU A 478 -10.59 9.81 6.04
CA LEU A 478 -10.62 11.15 5.44
C LEU A 478 -10.98 11.10 3.96
N VAL A 479 -10.38 10.19 3.19
CA VAL A 479 -10.64 10.08 1.75
C VAL A 479 -12.07 9.59 1.47
N THR A 480 -12.54 8.58 2.19
CA THR A 480 -13.92 8.09 2.05
C THR A 480 -14.94 9.14 2.48
N ALA A 481 -14.70 9.87 3.58
CA ALA A 481 -15.56 10.98 4.00
C ALA A 481 -15.57 12.13 3.00
N ALA A 482 -14.41 12.56 2.51
CA ALA A 482 -14.29 13.62 1.51
C ALA A 482 -15.00 13.24 0.20
N ASP A 483 -14.81 12.00 -0.28
CA ASP A 483 -15.49 11.49 -1.47
C ASP A 483 -17.01 11.43 -1.28
N ARG A 484 -17.47 10.99 -0.10
CA ARG A 484 -18.90 10.91 0.22
C ARG A 484 -19.57 12.28 0.28
N LEU A 485 -18.90 13.26 0.87
CA LEU A 485 -19.39 14.63 0.99
C LEU A 485 -19.40 15.34 -0.37
N TRP A 486 -18.31 15.23 -1.13
CA TRP A 486 -18.19 15.88 -2.43
C TRP A 486 -19.16 15.29 -3.47
N ASN A 487 -19.32 13.97 -3.48
CA ASN A 487 -20.15 13.25 -4.45
C ASN A 487 -21.51 12.82 -3.88
N TRP A 488 -22.05 13.53 -2.87
CA TRP A 488 -23.25 13.11 -2.15
C TRP A 488 -24.46 12.82 -3.07
N ARG A 489 -24.72 13.68 -4.06
CA ARG A 489 -25.83 13.50 -5.03
C ARG A 489 -25.64 12.27 -5.91
N TYR A 490 -24.41 12.01 -6.34
CA TYR A 490 -24.05 10.84 -7.13
C TYR A 490 -24.30 9.56 -6.33
N TRP A 491 -23.93 9.54 -5.05
CA TRP A 491 -24.19 8.42 -4.16
C TRP A 491 -25.68 8.17 -3.91
N GLN A 492 -26.49 9.22 -3.79
CA GLN A 492 -27.94 9.09 -3.69
C GLN A 492 -28.55 8.50 -4.96
N LEU A 493 -28.01 8.84 -6.12
CA LEU A 493 -28.43 8.29 -7.41
C LEU A 493 -28.07 6.80 -7.52
N LEU A 494 -26.82 6.44 -7.21
CA LEU A 494 -26.35 5.05 -7.23
C LEU A 494 -27.18 4.14 -6.31
N ALA A 495 -27.55 4.61 -5.11
CA ALA A 495 -28.33 3.81 -4.17
C ALA A 495 -29.72 3.41 -4.69
N LYS A 496 -30.26 4.13 -5.68
CA LYS A 496 -31.57 3.84 -6.28
C LYS A 496 -31.52 2.77 -7.37
N ASN A 497 -30.35 2.51 -7.97
CA ASN A 497 -30.22 1.55 -9.07
C ASN A 497 -29.83 0.14 -8.59
N SER A 498 -30.47 -0.93 -9.08
CA SER A 498 -30.20 -2.28 -8.58
C SER A 498 -28.76 -2.74 -8.83
N LEU A 499 -28.19 -2.48 -10.02
CA LEU A 499 -26.82 -2.89 -10.37
C LEU A 499 -25.79 -2.16 -9.51
N ALA A 500 -26.00 -0.86 -9.29
CA ALA A 500 -25.15 -0.06 -8.41
C ALA A 500 -25.25 -0.52 -6.95
N ARG A 501 -26.45 -0.92 -6.48
CA ARG A 501 -26.60 -1.49 -5.14
C ARG A 501 -25.81 -2.79 -4.98
N GLN A 502 -25.75 -3.64 -6.00
CA GLN A 502 -24.90 -4.85 -5.96
C GLN A 502 -23.41 -4.48 -5.75
N ALA A 503 -22.91 -3.45 -6.43
CA ALA A 503 -21.54 -2.95 -6.23
C ALA A 503 -21.33 -2.35 -4.82
N MET A 504 -22.23 -1.47 -4.39
CA MET A 504 -22.05 -0.70 -3.17
C MET A 504 -22.28 -1.51 -1.89
N TYR A 505 -23.34 -2.31 -1.86
CA TYR A 505 -23.86 -2.90 -0.63
C TYR A 505 -23.77 -4.42 -0.59
N ASN A 506 -23.74 -5.09 -1.75
CA ASN A 506 -23.80 -6.55 -1.84
C ASN A 506 -22.52 -7.22 -2.36
N SER A 507 -21.41 -6.49 -2.38
CA SER A 507 -20.11 -7.03 -2.77
C SER A 507 -18.95 -6.32 -2.10
N SER A 508 -17.76 -6.94 -2.16
CA SER A 508 -16.48 -6.39 -1.72
C SER A 508 -15.92 -5.29 -2.65
N SER A 509 -16.66 -4.85 -3.68
CA SER A 509 -16.23 -3.75 -4.55
C SER A 509 -16.01 -2.47 -3.73
N ILE A 510 -14.94 -1.74 -4.03
CA ILE A 510 -14.57 -0.50 -3.32
C ILE A 510 -14.57 0.73 -4.23
N VAL A 511 -14.56 0.56 -5.55
CA VAL A 511 -14.62 1.65 -6.53
C VAL A 511 -15.82 1.44 -7.45
N CYS A 512 -16.71 2.43 -7.56
CA CYS A 512 -17.97 2.31 -8.31
C CYS A 512 -17.96 2.95 -9.72
N ASP A 513 -16.79 3.27 -10.28
CA ASP A 513 -16.66 3.94 -11.60
C ASP A 513 -17.16 3.10 -12.79
N PHE A 514 -17.11 1.78 -12.69
CA PHE A 514 -17.55 0.87 -13.73
C PHE A 514 -19.07 0.81 -13.90
N VAL A 515 -19.84 1.43 -13.00
CA VAL A 515 -21.31 1.60 -13.09
C VAL A 515 -21.69 3.00 -13.59
N ASP A 516 -20.79 3.69 -14.32
CA ASP A 516 -21.09 4.99 -14.93
C ASP A 516 -22.24 4.90 -15.96
N GLY A 517 -22.99 6.00 -16.07
CA GLY A 517 -24.13 6.17 -16.97
C GLY A 517 -25.52 5.98 -16.35
N ILE A 518 -25.63 6.06 -15.02
CA ILE A 518 -26.94 6.07 -14.35
C ILE A 518 -27.52 7.48 -14.47
N GLU A 519 -28.78 7.55 -14.90
CA GLU A 519 -29.53 8.80 -15.02
C GLU A 519 -30.79 8.73 -14.12
N PRO A 520 -31.19 9.85 -13.50
CA PRO A 520 -32.47 9.90 -12.81
C PRO A 520 -33.61 9.74 -13.81
N ASP A 521 -34.64 8.98 -13.43
CA ASP A 521 -35.85 8.87 -14.24
C ASP A 521 -36.58 10.22 -14.30
N ALA A 522 -37.50 10.40 -15.25
CA ALA A 522 -38.21 11.68 -15.49
C ALA A 522 -38.91 12.22 -14.23
N ASP A 523 -39.38 11.32 -13.36
CA ASP A 523 -40.06 11.64 -12.11
C ASP A 523 -39.12 11.77 -10.89
N GLY A 524 -37.81 11.55 -11.07
CA GLY A 524 -36.78 11.63 -10.01
C GLY A 524 -36.86 10.56 -8.91
N ALA A 525 -37.90 9.72 -8.93
CA ALA A 525 -38.13 8.66 -7.95
C ALA A 525 -37.19 7.46 -8.14
N ALA A 526 -36.98 7.03 -9.38
CA ALA A 526 -36.11 5.92 -9.78
C ALA A 526 -34.85 6.40 -10.53
N SER A 527 -33.91 5.49 -10.75
CA SER A 527 -32.71 5.76 -11.54
C SER A 527 -32.46 4.59 -12.48
N SER A 528 -32.26 4.85 -13.77
CA SER A 528 -32.06 3.79 -14.75
C SER A 528 -30.67 3.87 -15.39
N ILE A 529 -30.14 2.71 -15.78
CA ILE A 529 -28.93 2.60 -16.59
C ILE A 529 -29.24 1.79 -17.84
N VAL A 530 -28.97 2.40 -19.01
CA VAL A 530 -29.06 1.70 -20.30
C VAL A 530 -27.73 1.01 -20.55
N CYS A 531 -27.71 -0.31 -20.39
CA CYS A 531 -26.51 -1.12 -20.54
C CYS A 531 -26.61 -2.02 -21.77
N ARG A 532 -25.52 -2.15 -22.55
CA ARG A 532 -25.46 -3.16 -23.61
C ARG A 532 -25.35 -4.55 -22.98
N ALA A 533 -26.04 -5.54 -23.56
CA ALA A 533 -26.04 -6.91 -23.04
C ALA A 533 -24.61 -7.47 -22.86
N ARG A 534 -23.70 -7.14 -23.79
CA ARG A 534 -22.27 -7.51 -23.74
C ARG A 534 -21.54 -6.94 -22.52
N ARG A 535 -21.79 -5.67 -22.15
CA ARG A 535 -21.17 -5.03 -20.97
C ARG A 535 -21.65 -5.72 -19.70
N LEU A 536 -22.96 -5.91 -19.56
CA LEU A 536 -23.54 -6.54 -18.37
C LEU A 536 -23.09 -8.00 -18.21
N SER A 537 -22.92 -8.75 -19.31
CA SER A 537 -22.38 -10.12 -19.27
C SER A 537 -20.95 -10.19 -18.74
N THR A 538 -20.08 -9.27 -19.18
CA THR A 538 -18.72 -9.16 -18.61
C THR A 538 -18.74 -8.73 -17.14
N LEU A 539 -19.66 -7.83 -16.75
CA LEU A 539 -19.82 -7.42 -15.35
C LEU A 539 -20.26 -8.58 -14.45
N GLN A 540 -21.20 -9.42 -14.91
CA GLN A 540 -21.66 -10.60 -14.17
C GLN A 540 -20.48 -11.53 -13.85
N TRP A 541 -19.64 -11.85 -14.84
CA TRP A 541 -18.43 -12.62 -14.62
C TRP A 541 -17.49 -12.00 -13.60
N PHE A 542 -17.28 -10.68 -13.68
CA PHE A 542 -16.39 -9.96 -12.78
C PHE A 542 -16.88 -10.04 -11.33
N PHE A 543 -18.18 -9.80 -11.09
CA PHE A 543 -18.77 -9.98 -9.77
C PHE A 543 -18.61 -11.40 -9.25
N MET A 544 -18.92 -12.41 -10.06
CA MET A 544 -18.92 -13.80 -9.59
C MET A 544 -17.52 -14.42 -9.44
N SER A 545 -16.50 -13.86 -10.11
CA SER A 545 -15.16 -14.46 -10.17
C SER A 545 -14.09 -13.63 -9.47
N HIS A 546 -14.22 -12.30 -9.45
CA HIS A 546 -13.22 -11.38 -8.89
C HIS A 546 -13.68 -10.66 -7.62
N LEU A 547 -14.96 -10.74 -7.27
CA LEU A 547 -15.52 -10.12 -6.06
C LEU A 547 -16.15 -11.15 -5.14
N THR A 548 -16.05 -10.88 -3.85
CA THR A 548 -16.83 -11.56 -2.82
C THR A 548 -18.20 -10.91 -2.79
N CYS A 549 -19.22 -11.63 -3.21
CA CYS A 549 -20.60 -11.14 -3.20
C CYS A 549 -21.30 -11.64 -1.92
N PHE A 550 -22.16 -10.82 -1.29
CA PHE A 550 -22.65 -11.08 0.08
C PHE A 550 -24.00 -11.81 0.15
N GLY A 551 -24.78 -11.85 -0.94
CA GLY A 551 -26.01 -12.66 -1.03
C GLY A 551 -27.25 -12.01 -0.43
N LEU A 552 -27.25 -10.68 -0.24
CA LEU A 552 -28.40 -9.95 0.28
C LEU A 552 -29.51 -9.85 -0.78
N PRO A 553 -30.77 -10.17 -0.45
CA PRO A 553 -31.88 -10.06 -1.40
C PRO A 553 -32.30 -8.60 -1.61
N GLU A 554 -32.88 -8.30 -2.78
CA GLU A 554 -33.54 -7.01 -3.04
C GLU A 554 -34.88 -6.89 -2.29
N LYS A 555 -35.24 -5.66 -1.89
CA LYS A 555 -36.44 -5.37 -1.09
C LYS A 555 -37.73 -5.82 -1.80
N GLU A 556 -37.83 -5.52 -3.09
CA GLU A 556 -39.01 -5.81 -3.92
C GLU A 556 -39.20 -7.32 -4.12
N LEU A 557 -38.10 -8.06 -4.29
CA LEU A 557 -38.13 -9.52 -4.36
C LEU A 557 -38.59 -10.16 -3.07
N ARG A 558 -38.13 -9.65 -1.93
CA ARG A 558 -38.58 -10.14 -0.62
C ARG A 558 -40.06 -9.88 -0.42
N ALA A 559 -40.54 -8.69 -0.80
CA ALA A 559 -41.97 -8.35 -0.73
C ALA A 559 -42.81 -9.29 -1.61
N LYS A 560 -42.40 -9.58 -2.85
CA LYS A 560 -43.07 -10.54 -3.74
C LYS A 560 -43.07 -11.97 -3.19
N LYS A 561 -41.93 -12.44 -2.66
CA LYS A 561 -41.85 -13.78 -2.03
C LYS A 561 -42.81 -13.88 -0.84
N LEU A 562 -42.83 -12.88 0.04
CA LEU A 562 -43.75 -12.83 1.19
C LEU A 562 -45.22 -12.77 0.75
N SER A 563 -45.56 -11.98 -0.28
CA SER A 563 -46.93 -11.90 -0.77
C SER A 563 -47.41 -13.23 -1.37
N ILE A 564 -46.55 -13.94 -2.11
CA ILE A 564 -46.88 -15.28 -2.65
C ILE A 564 -47.08 -16.29 -1.51
N THR A 565 -46.23 -16.27 -0.49
CA THR A 565 -46.39 -17.14 0.69
C THR A 565 -47.70 -16.86 1.43
N HIS A 566 -48.08 -15.60 1.62
CA HIS A 566 -49.36 -15.25 2.26
C HIS A 566 -50.60 -15.67 1.44
N VAL A 567 -50.51 -15.70 0.11
CA VAL A 567 -51.59 -16.19 -0.76
C VAL A 567 -51.73 -17.72 -0.67
N ASN A 568 -50.62 -18.45 -0.60
CA ASN A 568 -50.66 -19.91 -0.43
C ASN A 568 -51.14 -20.37 0.95
N VAL A 569 -50.90 -19.59 2.02
CA VAL A 569 -51.43 -19.89 3.37
C VAL A 569 -52.96 -19.71 3.42
N LYS A 570 -53.53 -18.77 2.66
CA LYS A 570 -54.99 -18.61 2.56
C LYS A 570 -55.68 -19.72 1.76
N HIS A 571 -54.95 -20.46 0.93
CA HIS A 571 -55.51 -21.56 0.13
C HIS A 571 -55.51 -22.93 0.84
N HIS A 572 -54.94 -23.05 2.04
CA HIS A 572 -54.86 -24.32 2.76
C HIS A 572 -55.83 -24.53 3.94
N HIS A 573 -56.81 -23.64 4.13
CA HIS A 573 -57.90 -23.87 5.10
C HIS A 573 -59.27 -23.99 4.42
N THR A 574 -59.55 -25.16 3.85
CA THR A 574 -60.92 -25.64 3.65
C THR A 574 -60.98 -27.17 3.74
N ALA A 575 -61.25 -27.68 4.94
CA ALA A 575 -62.00 -28.92 5.16
C ALA A 575 -62.60 -28.93 6.59
N ASN A 576 -63.94 -28.93 6.63
CA ASN A 576 -64.84 -29.35 7.72
C ASN A 576 -64.98 -28.54 9.03
N SER A 577 -66.06 -27.75 9.14
CA SER A 577 -67.30 -28.09 9.90
C SER A 577 -68.03 -26.89 10.56
N SER A 578 -69.31 -26.75 10.17
CA SER A 578 -70.50 -26.23 10.90
C SER A 578 -70.48 -25.00 11.83
N SER A 579 -71.20 -23.96 11.36
CA SER A 579 -72.22 -23.14 12.06
C SER A 579 -71.87 -22.31 13.32
N ARG A 580 -71.82 -20.98 13.16
CA ARG A 580 -72.79 -20.02 13.75
C ARG A 580 -72.56 -18.58 13.28
N SER A 581 -73.68 -17.89 13.14
CA SER A 581 -73.91 -16.57 12.55
C SER A 581 -73.42 -15.40 13.44
N SER A 582 -72.80 -14.39 12.83
CA SER A 582 -72.95 -12.96 13.21
C SER A 582 -72.26 -12.03 12.19
N SER A 583 -73.11 -11.35 11.43
CA SER A 583 -73.02 -9.99 10.86
C SER A 583 -71.67 -9.22 10.88
N ILE A 584 -71.30 -8.66 9.72
CA ILE A 584 -71.00 -7.22 9.46
C ILE A 584 -69.90 -7.01 8.37
N THR A 585 -70.30 -6.24 7.34
CA THR A 585 -69.56 -5.51 6.28
C THR A 585 -68.74 -6.30 5.24
N TYR A 586 -69.20 -6.21 3.99
CA TYR A 586 -68.42 -6.42 2.78
C TYR A 586 -67.29 -5.40 2.66
N PRO A 587 -66.01 -5.80 2.51
CA PRO A 587 -65.06 -5.04 1.73
C PRO A 587 -65.14 -5.56 0.28
N THR A 588 -65.49 -4.64 -0.60
CA THR A 588 -65.32 -4.66 -2.05
C THR A 588 -64.17 -5.57 -2.50
N ALA A 589 -64.46 -6.46 -3.44
CA ALA A 589 -63.47 -7.26 -4.14
C ALA A 589 -62.30 -6.37 -4.59
N LEU A 590 -61.11 -6.62 -4.03
CA LEU A 590 -59.88 -6.07 -4.58
C LEU A 590 -59.75 -6.59 -6.02
N PRO A 591 -59.59 -5.70 -7.02
CA PRO A 591 -59.28 -6.14 -8.37
C PRO A 591 -57.99 -6.97 -8.32
N LEU A 592 -57.96 -8.09 -9.07
CA LEU A 592 -56.71 -8.72 -9.49
C LEU A 592 -55.72 -7.63 -9.92
N PRO A 593 -54.42 -7.72 -9.59
CA PRO A 593 -53.46 -6.78 -10.12
C PRO A 593 -53.54 -6.87 -11.65
N LEU A 594 -53.99 -5.78 -12.26
CA LEU A 594 -53.81 -5.54 -13.69
C LEU A 594 -52.34 -5.84 -14.03
N PRO A 595 -52.06 -6.52 -15.17
CA PRO A 595 -50.70 -6.69 -15.61
C PRO A 595 -50.09 -5.30 -15.75
N VAL A 596 -49.13 -5.00 -14.87
CA VAL A 596 -48.29 -3.81 -15.00
C VAL A 596 -47.71 -3.88 -16.42
N PRO A 597 -47.82 -2.81 -17.23
CA PRO A 597 -47.23 -2.79 -18.56
C PRO A 597 -45.76 -3.23 -18.46
N ASP A 598 -45.35 -4.13 -19.34
CA ASP A 598 -43.97 -4.60 -19.44
C ASP A 598 -43.08 -3.41 -19.83
N ASP A 599 -42.58 -2.70 -18.83
CA ASP A 599 -41.83 -1.45 -18.98
C ASP A 599 -40.42 -1.70 -19.56
N GLY A 600 -40.12 -2.93 -20.00
CA GLY A 600 -38.83 -3.35 -20.57
C GLY A 600 -37.66 -3.22 -19.59
N ALA A 601 -37.95 -2.99 -18.32
CA ALA A 601 -36.97 -2.72 -17.27
C ALA A 601 -36.58 -4.02 -16.56
N TYR A 602 -35.28 -4.20 -16.37
CA TYR A 602 -34.69 -5.36 -15.71
C TYR A 602 -34.13 -4.98 -14.34
N MET A 603 -34.01 -5.96 -13.46
CA MET A 603 -33.38 -5.79 -12.15
C MET A 603 -32.26 -6.82 -11.96
N VAL A 604 -31.10 -6.35 -11.52
CA VAL A 604 -29.95 -7.20 -11.18
C VAL A 604 -29.98 -7.53 -9.70
N VAL A 605 -29.99 -8.82 -9.38
CA VAL A 605 -30.17 -9.32 -8.02
C VAL A 605 -29.15 -10.40 -7.68
N GLN A 606 -28.98 -10.67 -6.39
CA GLN A 606 -28.16 -11.77 -5.91
C GLN A 606 -29.03 -12.79 -5.17
N ASP A 607 -28.73 -14.08 -5.34
CA ASP A 607 -29.33 -15.15 -4.54
C ASP A 607 -28.57 -15.39 -3.23
N GLY A 608 -29.10 -16.30 -2.39
CA GLY A 608 -28.46 -16.70 -1.14
C GLY A 608 -27.18 -17.52 -1.32
N ASP A 609 -26.96 -18.07 -2.52
CA ASP A 609 -25.75 -18.82 -2.91
C ASP A 609 -24.66 -17.92 -3.52
N HIS A 610 -24.88 -16.61 -3.42
CA HIS A 610 -24.02 -15.54 -3.84
C HIS A 610 -23.89 -15.29 -5.36
N ASN A 611 -24.78 -15.85 -6.19
CA ASN A 611 -24.77 -15.69 -7.64
C ASN A 611 -25.59 -14.48 -8.10
N ILE A 612 -25.16 -13.86 -9.21
CA ILE A 612 -25.87 -12.72 -9.81
C ILE A 612 -26.83 -13.20 -10.90
N HIS A 613 -28.07 -12.75 -10.78
CA HIS A 613 -29.19 -13.04 -11.67
C HIS A 613 -29.76 -11.76 -12.27
N LEU A 614 -30.43 -11.89 -13.41
CA LEU A 614 -31.12 -10.80 -14.09
C LEU A 614 -32.60 -11.11 -14.16
N LEU A 615 -33.43 -10.26 -13.55
CA LEU A 615 -34.87 -10.42 -13.55
C LEU A 615 -35.53 -9.47 -14.54
N ASP A 616 -36.61 -9.93 -15.17
CA ASP A 616 -37.49 -9.10 -15.98
C ASP A 616 -38.44 -8.22 -15.14
N GLY A 617 -39.26 -7.39 -15.80
CA GLY A 617 -40.22 -6.51 -15.14
C GLY A 617 -41.30 -7.26 -14.34
N GLN A 618 -41.47 -8.56 -14.57
CA GLN A 618 -42.35 -9.43 -13.79
C GLN A 618 -41.61 -10.12 -12.63
N LEU A 619 -40.32 -9.83 -12.42
CA LEU A 619 -39.45 -10.47 -11.44
C LEU A 619 -39.25 -11.97 -11.68
N ASN A 620 -39.22 -12.39 -12.94
CA ASN A 620 -38.83 -13.74 -13.37
C ASN A 620 -37.38 -13.74 -13.86
N ASP A 621 -36.68 -14.85 -13.64
CA ASP A 621 -35.27 -14.97 -13.99
C ASP A 621 -35.06 -15.15 -15.50
N VAL A 622 -34.11 -14.39 -16.06
CA VAL A 622 -33.78 -14.45 -17.48
C VAL A 622 -32.73 -15.54 -17.68
N THR A 623 -33.16 -16.65 -18.27
CA THR A 623 -32.29 -17.81 -18.53
C THR A 623 -31.06 -17.45 -19.39
N SER A 624 -29.95 -18.16 -19.17
CA SER A 624 -28.69 -17.89 -19.88
C SER A 624 -28.81 -17.96 -21.39
N LEU A 625 -29.64 -18.87 -21.91
CA LEU A 625 -29.84 -19.02 -23.35
C LEU A 625 -30.48 -17.75 -23.95
N VAL A 626 -31.54 -17.24 -23.32
CA VAL A 626 -32.24 -16.03 -23.76
C VAL A 626 -31.29 -14.83 -23.68
N TYR A 627 -30.51 -14.73 -22.61
CA TYR A 627 -29.57 -13.63 -22.45
C TYR A 627 -28.37 -13.71 -23.40
N ASN A 628 -27.81 -14.89 -23.64
CA ASN A 628 -26.72 -15.07 -24.59
C ASN A 628 -27.16 -14.72 -26.03
N ILE A 629 -28.42 -14.94 -26.42
CA ILE A 629 -28.97 -14.43 -27.69
C ILE A 629 -28.95 -12.89 -27.73
N LYS A 630 -29.33 -12.23 -26.63
CA LYS A 630 -29.23 -10.77 -26.48
C LYS A 630 -27.79 -10.26 -26.54
N VAL A 631 -26.83 -11.01 -25.99
CA VAL A 631 -25.39 -10.72 -26.07
C VAL A 631 -24.87 -10.80 -27.51
N LEU A 632 -25.27 -11.83 -28.27
CA LEU A 632 -24.92 -11.98 -29.69
C LEU A 632 -25.45 -10.78 -30.50
N LYS A 633 -26.72 -10.43 -30.32
CA LYS A 633 -27.38 -9.29 -30.97
C LYS A 633 -26.97 -7.92 -30.41
N ASN A 634 -26.24 -7.87 -29.30
CA ASN A 634 -25.82 -6.67 -28.58
C ASN A 634 -26.99 -5.72 -28.23
N THR A 635 -28.12 -6.29 -27.79
CA THR A 635 -29.30 -5.50 -27.45
C THR A 635 -29.05 -4.63 -26.21
N THR A 636 -29.75 -3.49 -26.13
CA THR A 636 -29.77 -2.64 -24.94
C THR A 636 -30.73 -3.23 -23.91
N VAL A 637 -30.35 -3.11 -22.64
CA VAL A 637 -31.09 -3.57 -21.47
C VAL A 637 -31.14 -2.39 -20.51
N THR A 638 -32.34 -1.96 -20.13
CA THR A 638 -32.54 -0.89 -19.15
C THR A 638 -32.64 -1.52 -17.77
N ILE A 639 -31.74 -1.16 -16.86
CA ILE A 639 -31.73 -1.69 -15.49
C ILE A 639 -32.23 -0.59 -14.55
N LYS A 640 -33.23 -0.88 -13.72
CA LYS A 640 -33.78 0.06 -12.74
C LYS A 640 -33.18 -0.12 -11.35
#